data_AF-A0A2D5V6B1-F1
#
_entry.id   AF-A0A2D5V6B1-F1
#
_cell.length_a   1.000
_cell.length_b   1.000
_cell.length_c   1.000
_cell.angle_alpha   90.00
_cell.angle_beta   90.00
_cell.angle_gamma   90.00
#
_symmetry.space_group_name_H-M   'P 1'
#
loop_
_entity.id
_entity.type
_entity.pdbx_description
1 polymer ?
#
loop_
_entity_poly.entity_id
_entity_poly.type
_entity_poly.pdbx_seq_one_letter_code
_entity_poly.pdbx_strand_id
1 'polypeptide(L)'
;MVYSFHKYWSSVNADDLDWILPLQERYDVPLWMGESGENSNTWFRNAIRLFEDHDLGWAWWPMKKLESISCPMSITKTVDFENLLNYWSSGNNPPSTNTAVNTLFQLTEDLKLENCTYQNDVIDAMFRQVYSNETKPYDSVATIPGRIFAPDFDMGVVGEAYYDNVVSDFHVTTGTYTAWNEGWSYRNDGADISECNDVYFFHNGYQVGWFEEGEFLQYVVDIDSSGVYDINFRYSAHNSNSKIKFSINDTLFTPSTPLSNTNNWSFWSTATISNAILPAGRHKIRLHCDGGEINVNSFEFVRNGDITSIDANFIAAKTLDDTNIELLFSKAIDFNNISAGLINNPNQAFTIHIDSTSSITIGGMQFDPNFPRIINLQLNSAIQGWSSITGAATKVAVSYSGNQINATDGTALAPFSHRPVTNELSCTYNCIPGKIEAENYFFESGISVEGCSDIDGGYNIGYLNTGDYVDYYINAKYSGSFQVSYRNASNGHNGSLEMQLIDTLGNATTLNQANFNSTGGWQTWQTTNTSEVFWLNKGVHHIRVVITLQEYNLNWFQFDIVASDNEILLDNEIRVVPNPSSDFIKIKLPNFQKIDDIEIFDVSGRLVFKSPNKFVNVSSFKNGIYIINVRSDNKSFQTKFIKN
;
A
#
# COMPACT_ATOMS: atom_id res chain seq x y z
N MET A 1 31.09 29.73 -5.16
CA MET A 1 30.52 30.13 -3.85
C MET A 1 29.08 29.66 -3.86
N VAL A 2 28.60 29.03 -2.79
CA VAL A 2 27.27 28.40 -2.72
C VAL A 2 26.60 28.75 -1.39
N TYR A 3 25.27 28.74 -1.34
CA TYR A 3 24.55 28.70 -0.07
C TYR A 3 24.38 27.25 0.38
N SER A 4 24.79 26.97 1.61
CA SER A 4 24.73 25.64 2.19
C SER A 4 23.62 25.55 3.22
N PHE A 5 22.85 24.47 3.19
CA PHE A 5 21.84 24.16 4.21
C PHE A 5 21.93 22.70 4.62
N HIS A 6 21.34 22.37 5.77
CA HIS A 6 21.27 21.01 6.28
C HIS A 6 19.80 20.58 6.40
N LYS A 7 19.53 19.28 6.34
CA LYS A 7 18.19 18.69 6.56
C LYS A 7 18.34 17.36 7.28
N TYR A 8 17.54 17.13 8.32
CA TYR A 8 17.52 15.86 9.07
C TYR A 8 16.11 15.58 9.59
N TRP A 9 15.75 14.29 9.71
CA TRP A 9 14.61 13.77 10.48
C TRP A 9 13.30 14.56 10.33
N SER A 10 13.08 15.15 9.16
CA SER A 10 11.91 15.94 8.81
C SER A 10 11.24 15.28 7.63
N SER A 11 9.97 15.61 7.38
CA SER A 11 9.24 15.20 6.17
C SER A 11 10.10 15.34 4.91
N VAL A 12 9.75 14.61 3.85
CA VAL A 12 10.40 14.77 2.54
C VAL A 12 9.30 14.96 1.49
N ASN A 13 8.83 16.20 1.44
CA ASN A 13 7.72 16.64 0.61
C ASN A 13 8.23 17.50 -0.54
N ALA A 14 7.44 17.63 -1.61
CA ALA A 14 7.83 18.41 -2.79
C ALA A 14 8.09 19.89 -2.50
N ASP A 15 7.44 20.44 -1.47
CA ASP A 15 7.49 21.83 -1.03
C ASP A 15 8.53 22.10 0.08
N ASP A 16 9.24 21.08 0.57
CA ASP A 16 10.18 21.23 1.70
C ASP A 16 11.38 22.16 1.41
N LEU A 17 11.62 22.49 0.13
CA LEU A 17 12.68 23.39 -0.30
C LEU A 17 12.18 24.81 -0.61
N ASP A 18 10.88 25.08 -0.54
CA ASP A 18 10.27 26.37 -0.93
C ASP A 18 10.81 27.57 -0.12
N TRP A 19 11.27 27.31 1.10
CA TRP A 19 11.88 28.35 1.93
C TRP A 19 13.27 28.80 1.45
N ILE A 20 14.00 27.94 0.73
CA ILE A 20 15.39 28.18 0.32
C ILE A 20 15.57 28.39 -1.18
N LEU A 21 14.77 27.74 -2.03
CA LEU A 21 14.85 27.88 -3.50
C LEU A 21 14.82 29.35 -3.96
N PRO A 22 13.99 30.25 -3.39
CA PRO A 22 13.99 31.67 -3.80
C PRO A 22 15.31 32.40 -3.55
N LEU A 23 16.20 31.89 -2.68
CA LEU A 23 17.53 32.49 -2.48
C LEU A 23 18.43 32.27 -3.70
N GLN A 24 18.30 31.13 -4.38
CA GLN A 24 19.07 30.82 -5.57
C GLN A 24 18.77 31.83 -6.68
N GLU A 25 17.48 32.05 -6.96
CA GLU A 25 17.03 32.99 -7.99
C GLU A 25 17.35 34.44 -7.66
N ARG A 26 17.16 34.83 -6.39
CA ARG A 26 17.35 36.22 -5.95
C ARG A 26 18.80 36.68 -6.06
N TYR A 27 19.75 35.79 -5.77
CA TYR A 27 21.16 36.15 -5.65
C TYR A 27 22.05 35.56 -6.74
N ASP A 28 21.51 34.72 -7.63
CA ASP A 28 22.27 34.01 -8.67
C ASP A 28 23.43 33.19 -8.06
N VAL A 29 23.13 32.48 -6.96
CA VAL A 29 24.09 31.65 -6.22
C VAL A 29 23.52 30.24 -6.07
N PRO A 30 24.25 29.18 -6.49
CA PRO A 30 23.77 27.81 -6.32
C PRO A 30 23.53 27.43 -4.86
N LEU A 31 22.56 26.55 -4.63
CA LEU A 31 22.37 25.88 -3.33
C LEU A 31 23.14 24.56 -3.30
N TRP A 32 23.54 24.16 -2.10
CA TRP A 32 24.20 22.88 -1.83
C TRP A 32 23.69 22.34 -0.50
N MET A 33 23.16 21.12 -0.48
CA MET A 33 22.85 20.45 0.78
C MET A 33 24.18 19.98 1.39
N GLY A 34 24.66 20.71 2.40
CA GLY A 34 26.01 20.54 2.95
C GLY A 34 26.16 19.40 3.94
N GLU A 35 25.07 18.99 4.58
CA GLU A 35 25.08 17.95 5.59
C GLU A 35 23.67 17.38 5.81
N SER A 36 23.58 16.05 5.79
CA SER A 36 22.40 15.27 6.17
C SER A 36 22.83 13.84 6.49
N GLY A 37 22.01 13.08 7.22
CA GLY A 37 22.17 11.64 7.44
C GLY A 37 21.42 11.13 8.66
N GLU A 38 21.86 9.99 9.19
CA GLU A 38 21.25 9.33 10.37
C GLU A 38 19.75 9.06 10.24
N ASN A 39 19.30 8.66 9.04
CA ASN A 39 17.92 8.37 8.72
C ASN A 39 17.82 7.03 7.96
N SER A 40 16.58 6.57 7.72
CA SER A 40 16.32 5.32 7.02
C SER A 40 16.69 5.38 5.53
N ASN A 41 16.80 4.21 4.90
CA ASN A 41 17.00 4.11 3.45
C ASN A 41 15.89 4.81 2.65
N THR A 42 14.63 4.68 3.10
CA THR A 42 13.47 5.38 2.51
C THR A 42 13.67 6.89 2.53
N TRP A 43 14.11 7.42 3.68
CA TRP A 43 14.35 8.84 3.83
C TRP A 43 15.52 9.31 2.95
N PHE A 44 16.66 8.61 2.96
CA PHE A 44 17.82 8.92 2.12
C PHE A 44 17.43 9.00 0.64
N ARG A 45 16.76 7.97 0.13
CA ARG A 45 16.30 7.91 -1.26
C ARG A 45 15.40 9.10 -1.60
N ASN A 46 14.40 9.37 -0.77
CA ASN A 46 13.44 10.45 -1.03
C ASN A 46 14.11 11.83 -0.96
N ALA A 47 15.00 12.05 0.02
CA ALA A 47 15.69 13.33 0.18
C ALA A 47 16.64 13.59 -1.00
N ILE A 48 17.41 12.59 -1.43
CA ILE A 48 18.30 12.71 -2.60
C ILE A 48 17.48 13.01 -3.84
N ARG A 49 16.36 12.30 -4.05
CA ARG A 49 15.47 12.58 -5.18
C ARG A 49 14.93 14.01 -5.16
N LEU A 50 14.48 14.49 -4.00
CA LEU A 50 14.04 15.87 -3.83
C LEU A 50 15.15 16.87 -4.20
N PHE A 51 16.39 16.65 -3.76
CA PHE A 51 17.50 17.54 -4.10
C PHE A 51 17.83 17.51 -5.59
N GLU A 52 17.88 16.33 -6.19
CA GLU A 52 18.23 16.16 -7.60
C GLU A 52 17.13 16.63 -8.56
N ASP A 53 15.86 16.49 -8.20
CA ASP A 53 14.72 17.04 -8.96
C ASP A 53 14.78 18.59 -9.02
N HIS A 54 15.52 19.23 -8.11
CA HIS A 54 15.81 20.67 -8.07
C HIS A 54 17.25 21.03 -8.49
N ASP A 55 17.99 20.11 -9.12
CA ASP A 55 19.39 20.30 -9.54
C ASP A 55 20.35 20.71 -8.40
N LEU A 56 20.08 20.25 -7.17
CA LEU A 56 20.89 20.56 -5.99
C LEU A 56 21.91 19.45 -5.70
N GLY A 57 23.17 19.85 -5.51
CA GLY A 57 24.21 18.95 -5.02
C GLY A 57 24.06 18.67 -3.52
N TRP A 58 24.55 17.51 -3.08
CA TRP A 58 24.39 17.03 -1.71
C TRP A 58 25.67 16.40 -1.12
N ALA A 59 25.79 16.43 0.20
CA ALA A 59 26.84 15.76 0.96
C ALA A 59 26.28 15.09 2.22
N TRP A 60 26.67 13.83 2.45
CA TRP A 60 26.16 13.03 3.57
C TRP A 60 27.16 12.92 4.72
N TRP A 61 26.61 12.98 5.91
CA TRP A 61 27.26 12.72 7.17
C TRP A 61 26.34 11.86 8.06
N PRO A 62 26.86 10.82 8.73
CA PRO A 62 28.25 10.38 8.74
C PRO A 62 28.53 9.28 7.71
N MET A 63 29.79 9.18 7.27
CA MET A 63 30.25 8.07 6.44
C MET A 63 30.53 6.79 7.25
N LYS A 64 30.89 6.93 8.53
CA LYS A 64 31.23 5.81 9.42
C LYS A 64 30.75 6.08 10.86
N LYS A 65 30.17 5.09 11.52
CA LYS A 65 29.75 5.16 12.94
C LYS A 65 29.97 3.85 13.67
N LEU A 66 30.13 3.92 15.00
CA LEU A 66 30.12 2.74 15.87
C LEU A 66 28.71 2.15 15.97
N GLU A 67 28.57 0.84 15.72
CA GLU A 67 27.34 0.07 15.93
C GLU A 67 26.08 0.73 15.35
N SER A 68 26.16 1.23 14.11
CA SER A 68 25.04 1.95 13.50
C SER A 68 24.67 1.36 12.16
N ILE A 69 23.37 1.23 11.94
CA ILE A 69 22.83 0.82 10.64
C ILE A 69 22.72 1.99 9.64
N SER A 70 22.62 3.23 10.12
CA SER A 70 22.24 4.40 9.30
C SER A 70 23.37 5.13 8.58
N CYS A 71 24.44 4.42 8.20
CA CYS A 71 25.55 5.00 7.44
C CYS A 71 26.30 3.96 6.59
N PRO A 72 27.03 4.36 5.55
CA PRO A 72 27.71 3.43 4.65
C PRO A 72 28.67 2.41 5.31
N MET A 73 29.28 2.77 6.45
CA MET A 73 30.23 1.90 7.16
C MET A 73 29.91 1.85 8.66
N SER A 74 29.83 0.65 9.23
CA SER A 74 29.70 0.44 10.67
C SER A 74 31.00 -0.08 11.28
N ILE A 75 31.36 0.42 12.47
CA ILE A 75 32.49 -0.07 13.26
C ILE A 75 31.95 -0.95 14.38
N THR A 76 32.45 -2.18 14.49
CA THR A 76 32.16 -3.04 15.63
C THR A 76 32.85 -2.52 16.88
N LYS A 77 32.08 -2.31 17.93
CA LYS A 77 32.53 -1.85 19.23
C LYS A 77 33.17 -3.02 20.00
N THR A 78 34.39 -2.80 20.49
CA THR A 78 35.07 -3.77 21.33
C THR A 78 34.53 -3.76 22.77
N VAL A 79 34.63 -4.90 23.45
CA VAL A 79 34.28 -5.02 24.88
C VAL A 79 35.09 -4.04 25.74
N ASP A 80 36.35 -3.78 25.39
CA ASP A 80 37.19 -2.82 26.10
C ASP A 80 36.71 -1.38 25.91
N PHE A 81 36.23 -1.02 24.71
CA PHE A 81 35.64 0.29 24.47
C PHE A 81 34.31 0.44 25.23
N GLU A 82 33.49 -0.60 25.28
CA GLU A 82 32.27 -0.62 26.09
C GLU A 82 32.58 -0.44 27.59
N ASN A 83 33.61 -1.11 28.11
CA ASN A 83 34.07 -0.91 29.48
C ASN A 83 34.54 0.54 29.74
N LEU A 84 35.17 1.18 28.76
CA LEU A 84 35.57 2.59 28.84
C LEU A 84 34.35 3.52 28.87
N LEU A 85 33.33 3.27 28.04
CA LEU A 85 32.06 4.01 28.06
C LEU A 85 31.34 3.87 29.41
N ASN A 86 31.28 2.64 29.94
CA ASN A 86 30.69 2.35 31.25
C ASN A 86 31.40 3.08 32.39
N TYR A 87 32.73 3.16 32.34
CA TYR A 87 33.49 3.98 33.28
C TYR A 87 33.18 5.48 33.13
N TRP A 88 33.15 6.03 31.91
CA TRP A 88 32.83 7.45 31.70
C TRP A 88 31.43 7.83 32.18
N SER A 89 30.45 6.93 32.01
CA SER A 89 29.08 7.15 32.46
C SER A 89 28.92 7.06 33.98
N SER A 90 29.56 6.06 34.60
CA SER A 90 29.32 5.72 36.03
C SER A 90 30.40 6.21 37.00
N GLY A 91 31.60 6.49 36.53
CA GLY A 91 32.80 6.74 37.35
C GLY A 91 33.38 5.50 38.04
N ASN A 92 32.75 4.33 37.88
CA ASN A 92 33.16 3.08 38.56
C ASN A 92 34.12 2.24 37.70
N ASN A 93 34.96 1.45 38.37
CA ASN A 93 35.95 0.57 37.73
C ASN A 93 36.88 1.30 36.74
N PRO A 94 37.62 2.34 37.18
CA PRO A 94 38.49 3.10 36.29
C PRO A 94 39.53 2.18 35.63
N PRO A 95 39.66 2.21 34.29
CA PRO A 95 40.72 1.49 33.61
C PRO A 95 42.08 2.12 33.93
N SER A 96 43.16 1.34 33.77
CA SER A 96 44.51 1.92 33.83
C SER A 96 44.72 2.90 32.68
N THR A 97 45.60 3.90 32.84
CA THR A 97 45.97 4.82 31.74
C THR A 97 46.40 4.05 30.49
N ASN A 98 47.17 2.97 30.66
CA ASN A 98 47.64 2.14 29.55
C ASN A 98 46.48 1.41 28.85
N THR A 99 45.53 0.87 29.61
CA THR A 99 44.32 0.24 29.06
C THR A 99 43.52 1.25 28.25
N ALA A 100 43.21 2.43 28.82
CA ALA A 100 42.44 3.46 28.12
C ALA A 100 43.12 3.91 26.82
N VAL A 101 44.45 4.13 26.85
CA VAL A 101 45.23 4.50 25.66
C VAL A 101 45.17 3.40 24.59
N ASN A 102 45.41 2.14 24.98
CA ASN A 102 45.38 1.01 24.04
C ASN A 102 43.98 0.80 23.45
N THR A 103 42.92 0.94 24.24
CA THR A 103 41.53 0.84 23.77
C THR A 103 41.21 1.92 22.73
N LEU A 104 41.65 3.16 22.94
CA LEU A 104 41.46 4.24 21.96
C LEU A 104 42.29 4.03 20.69
N PHE A 105 43.53 3.54 20.79
CA PHE A 105 44.32 3.17 19.61
C PHE A 105 43.71 1.99 18.85
N GLN A 106 43.13 1.01 19.54
CA GLN A 106 42.40 -0.07 18.88
C GLN A 106 41.20 0.49 18.10
N LEU A 107 40.44 1.43 18.67
CA LEU A 107 39.38 2.11 17.94
C LEU A 107 39.90 2.82 16.66
N THR A 108 41.10 3.41 16.69
CA THR A 108 41.69 4.01 15.47
C THR A 108 42.04 2.98 14.39
N GLU A 109 42.40 1.75 14.78
CA GLU A 109 42.59 0.65 13.85
C GLU A 109 41.25 0.14 13.30
N ASP A 110 40.23 0.01 14.15
CA ASP A 110 38.89 -0.42 13.77
C ASP A 110 38.18 0.60 12.85
N LEU A 111 38.55 1.88 12.95
CA LEU A 111 38.07 2.95 12.07
C LEU A 111 38.61 2.87 10.63
N LYS A 112 39.60 2.01 10.32
CA LYS A 112 40.06 1.82 8.93
C LYS A 112 38.97 1.17 8.08
N LEU A 113 38.85 1.58 6.81
CA LEU A 113 37.73 1.17 5.96
C LEU A 113 37.67 -0.35 5.78
N GLU A 114 38.82 -1.01 5.67
CA GLU A 114 38.97 -2.46 5.55
C GLU A 114 38.52 -3.24 6.79
N ASN A 115 38.38 -2.57 7.95
CA ASN A 115 37.94 -3.17 9.21
C ASN A 115 36.49 -2.82 9.55
N CYS A 116 35.83 -1.98 8.74
CA CYS A 116 34.43 -1.61 8.92
C CYS A 116 33.51 -2.55 8.15
N THR A 117 32.30 -2.77 8.67
CA THR A 117 31.22 -3.45 7.94
C THR A 117 30.62 -2.49 6.92
N TYR A 118 30.65 -2.88 5.64
CA TYR A 118 30.04 -2.11 4.55
C TYR A 118 28.53 -2.39 4.46
N GLN A 119 27.72 -1.34 4.49
CA GLN A 119 26.27 -1.41 4.41
C GLN A 119 25.82 -1.11 2.98
N ASN A 120 25.66 -2.19 2.20
CA ASN A 120 25.37 -2.10 0.78
C ASN A 120 23.97 -1.57 0.50
N ASP A 121 23.00 -1.85 1.36
CA ASP A 121 21.61 -1.35 1.32
C ASP A 121 21.57 0.19 1.41
N VAL A 122 22.38 0.80 2.27
CA VAL A 122 22.49 2.26 2.38
C VAL A 122 22.96 2.87 1.06
N ILE A 123 24.02 2.31 0.47
CA ILE A 123 24.53 2.81 -0.83
C ILE A 123 23.52 2.55 -1.95
N ASP A 124 22.85 1.40 -1.94
CA ASP A 124 21.83 1.07 -2.93
C ASP A 124 20.66 2.06 -2.88
N ALA A 125 20.21 2.42 -1.67
CA ALA A 125 19.18 3.43 -1.42
C ALA A 125 19.58 4.81 -1.92
N MET A 126 20.83 5.20 -1.69
CA MET A 126 21.33 6.54 -2.06
C MET A 126 21.55 6.75 -3.55
N PHE A 127 21.74 5.68 -4.34
CA PHE A 127 22.09 5.83 -5.76
C PHE A 127 21.15 5.08 -6.69
N ARG A 128 20.97 3.77 -6.51
CA ARG A 128 20.17 2.98 -7.44
C ARG A 128 18.69 3.25 -7.26
N GLN A 129 18.21 3.23 -6.01
CA GLN A 129 16.78 3.34 -5.70
C GLN A 129 16.20 4.74 -5.99
N VAL A 130 17.05 5.76 -6.05
CA VAL A 130 16.68 7.12 -6.47
C VAL A 130 16.04 7.12 -7.87
N TYR A 131 16.60 6.30 -8.78
CA TYR A 131 16.20 6.27 -10.19
C TYR A 131 15.49 4.98 -10.64
N SER A 132 15.40 3.97 -9.77
CA SER A 132 14.83 2.67 -10.14
C SER A 132 14.08 2.01 -8.99
N ASN A 133 12.89 1.48 -9.31
CA ASN A 133 12.09 0.66 -8.41
C ASN A 133 12.43 -0.84 -8.52
N GLU A 134 13.40 -1.24 -9.34
CA GLU A 134 13.81 -2.64 -9.42
C GLU A 134 14.28 -3.15 -8.05
N THR A 135 14.15 -4.45 -7.80
CA THR A 135 14.64 -5.07 -6.57
C THR A 135 15.87 -5.92 -6.84
N LYS A 136 16.76 -6.04 -5.86
CA LYS A 136 17.97 -6.86 -5.97
C LYS A 136 18.13 -7.73 -4.73
N PRO A 137 18.67 -8.95 -4.84
CA PRO A 137 19.03 -9.74 -3.66
C PRO A 137 19.95 -8.94 -2.74
N TYR A 138 19.75 -9.03 -1.43
CA TYR A 138 20.57 -8.32 -0.44
C TYR A 138 22.02 -8.84 -0.41
N ASP A 139 22.19 -10.16 -0.31
CA ASP A 139 23.50 -10.82 -0.38
C ASP A 139 23.64 -11.65 -1.66
N SER A 140 22.80 -12.68 -1.81
CA SER A 140 22.84 -13.60 -2.94
C SER A 140 21.43 -14.06 -3.35
N VAL A 141 21.30 -14.58 -4.57
CA VAL A 141 20.02 -15.14 -5.05
C VAL A 141 19.79 -16.47 -4.33
N ALA A 142 18.68 -16.56 -3.59
CA ALA A 142 18.35 -17.78 -2.87
C ALA A 142 17.95 -18.91 -3.85
N THR A 143 18.35 -20.14 -3.53
CA THR A 143 18.02 -21.32 -4.34
C THR A 143 16.93 -22.16 -3.67
N ILE A 144 16.00 -22.70 -4.46
CA ILE A 144 14.91 -23.58 -4.00
C ILE A 144 15.00 -24.92 -4.74
N PRO A 145 15.07 -26.08 -4.04
CA PRO A 145 14.94 -26.28 -2.59
C PRO A 145 16.09 -25.64 -1.79
N GLY A 146 15.79 -25.19 -0.57
CA GLY A 146 16.74 -24.48 0.26
C GLY A 146 16.09 -23.59 1.32
N ARG A 147 16.91 -23.05 2.21
CA ARG A 147 16.50 -22.14 3.29
C ARG A 147 16.76 -20.70 2.90
N ILE A 148 15.81 -19.84 3.25
CA ILE A 148 15.89 -18.39 3.10
C ILE A 148 15.73 -17.78 4.49
N PHE A 149 16.66 -16.89 4.88
CA PHE A 149 16.56 -16.14 6.12
C PHE A 149 15.69 -14.91 5.90
N ALA A 150 14.75 -14.66 6.81
CA ALA A 150 13.81 -13.55 6.66
C ALA A 150 14.48 -12.16 6.60
N PRO A 151 15.57 -11.90 7.37
CA PRO A 151 16.28 -10.61 7.27
C PRO A 151 16.95 -10.36 5.91
N ASP A 152 17.12 -11.38 5.06
CA ASP A 152 17.84 -11.31 3.78
C ASP A 152 16.93 -10.95 2.60
N PHE A 153 15.79 -10.29 2.86
CA PHE A 153 14.86 -9.83 1.81
C PHE A 153 15.56 -8.92 0.79
N ASP A 154 14.99 -8.75 -0.40
CA ASP A 154 15.59 -7.94 -1.46
C ASP A 154 15.88 -6.49 -0.98
N MET A 155 16.94 -5.87 -1.49
CA MET A 155 17.11 -4.42 -1.48
C MET A 155 16.17 -3.78 -2.51
N GLY A 156 15.52 -2.69 -2.12
CA GLY A 156 14.67 -1.89 -2.99
C GLY A 156 13.75 -0.97 -2.21
N VAL A 157 12.88 -0.29 -2.93
CA VAL A 157 11.96 0.69 -2.33
C VAL A 157 10.81 -0.02 -1.59
N VAL A 158 10.28 0.66 -0.57
CA VAL A 158 9.03 0.28 0.10
C VAL A 158 7.91 0.14 -0.94
N GLY A 159 7.09 -0.91 -0.81
CA GLY A 159 6.05 -1.30 -1.75
C GLY A 159 6.53 -2.20 -2.90
N GLU A 160 7.85 -2.33 -3.10
CA GLU A 160 8.42 -3.18 -4.16
C GLU A 160 9.21 -4.36 -3.56
N ALA A 161 10.16 -4.08 -2.68
CA ALA A 161 11.02 -5.09 -2.04
C ALA A 161 10.49 -5.55 -0.69
N TYR A 162 9.89 -4.64 0.06
CA TYR A 162 9.23 -4.92 1.33
C TYR A 162 8.14 -3.87 1.56
N TYR A 163 7.27 -4.11 2.53
CA TYR A 163 6.36 -3.09 3.06
C TYR A 163 6.31 -3.25 4.57
N ASP A 164 6.39 -2.11 5.24
CA ASP A 164 6.34 -1.95 6.69
C ASP A 164 5.51 -0.69 6.99
N ASN A 165 4.79 -0.68 8.11
CA ASN A 165 3.97 0.45 8.51
C ASN A 165 4.79 1.68 8.93
N VAL A 166 6.04 1.50 9.38
CA VAL A 166 6.92 2.57 9.84
C VAL A 166 8.28 2.51 9.16
N VAL A 167 8.47 3.34 8.14
CA VAL A 167 9.67 3.26 7.28
C VAL A 167 10.64 4.43 7.40
N SER A 168 10.35 5.43 8.23
CA SER A 168 11.16 6.65 8.38
C SER A 168 10.86 7.36 9.70
N ASP A 169 11.85 8.10 10.19
CA ASP A 169 11.72 9.01 11.32
C ASP A 169 11.55 10.46 10.82
N PHE A 170 10.55 11.16 11.37
CA PHE A 170 10.20 12.54 11.02
C PHE A 170 10.08 13.45 12.25
N HIS A 171 10.74 13.12 13.36
CA HIS A 171 10.55 13.81 14.64
C HIS A 171 10.82 15.32 14.64
N VAL A 172 11.62 15.86 13.73
CA VAL A 172 11.79 17.32 13.60
C VAL A 172 10.49 17.97 13.13
N THR A 173 9.74 17.29 12.26
CA THR A 173 8.43 17.74 11.77
C THR A 173 7.30 17.37 12.73
N THR A 174 7.29 16.15 13.26
CA THR A 174 6.16 15.62 14.05
C THR A 174 6.30 15.87 15.55
N GLY A 175 7.50 16.23 16.03
CA GLY A 175 7.83 16.35 17.45
C GLY A 175 7.97 15.02 18.18
N THR A 176 7.79 13.88 17.50
CA THR A 176 7.83 12.54 18.10
C THR A 176 8.74 11.62 17.30
N TYR A 177 9.68 10.99 17.99
CA TYR A 177 10.56 9.97 17.41
C TYR A 177 9.81 8.66 17.18
N THR A 178 10.08 8.03 16.04
CA THR A 178 9.65 6.67 15.74
C THR A 178 10.82 5.91 15.14
N ALA A 179 11.13 4.73 15.67
CA ALA A 179 12.12 3.88 15.05
C ALA A 179 11.52 3.32 13.75
N TRP A 180 12.29 3.38 12.65
CA TRP A 180 11.90 2.74 11.39
C TRP A 180 12.40 1.30 11.27
N ASN A 181 13.26 0.90 12.19
CA ASN A 181 13.69 -0.46 12.42
C ASN A 181 13.81 -0.57 13.95
N GLU A 182 12.77 -1.09 14.59
CA GLU A 182 12.62 -1.23 16.05
C GLU A 182 13.76 -2.03 16.68
N GLY A 183 14.32 -3.00 15.95
CA GLY A 183 15.46 -3.80 16.41
C GLY A 183 16.82 -3.15 16.19
N TRP A 184 16.91 -2.05 15.44
CA TRP A 184 18.12 -1.27 15.16
C TRP A 184 19.32 -2.12 14.71
N SER A 185 19.07 -3.22 14.00
CA SER A 185 20.07 -4.21 13.67
C SER A 185 20.05 -4.59 12.19
N TYR A 186 21.20 -5.09 11.72
CA TYR A 186 21.45 -5.66 10.40
C TYR A 186 21.35 -4.72 9.20
N ARG A 187 20.22 -4.01 8.99
CA ARG A 187 19.93 -3.22 7.79
C ARG A 187 19.29 -1.89 8.15
N ASN A 188 19.52 -0.88 7.32
CA ASN A 188 18.93 0.46 7.47
C ASN A 188 17.57 0.60 6.77
N ASP A 189 17.11 -0.46 6.12
CA ASP A 189 15.75 -0.54 5.59
C ASP A 189 14.72 -0.39 6.72
N GLY A 190 13.50 -0.03 6.32
CA GLY A 190 12.39 0.21 7.21
C GLY A 190 11.71 -1.05 7.74
N ALA A 191 12.30 -2.23 7.59
CA ALA A 191 11.75 -3.45 8.15
C ALA A 191 12.39 -3.70 9.52
N ASP A 192 11.61 -4.14 10.50
CA ASP A 192 12.09 -4.33 11.86
C ASP A 192 12.95 -5.59 12.00
N ILE A 193 14.24 -5.41 12.31
CA ILE A 193 15.22 -6.49 12.40
C ILE A 193 16.00 -6.39 13.72
N SER A 194 16.01 -7.46 14.48
CA SER A 194 16.78 -7.59 15.72
C SER A 194 17.74 -8.77 15.67
N GLU A 195 18.63 -8.87 16.65
CA GLU A 195 19.36 -10.13 16.91
C GLU A 195 18.38 -11.28 17.12
N CYS A 196 18.72 -12.45 16.56
CA CYS A 196 17.92 -13.66 16.70
C CYS A 196 18.21 -14.32 18.04
N ASN A 197 17.17 -14.60 18.82
CA ASN A 197 17.28 -15.36 20.08
C ASN A 197 16.90 -16.85 19.94
N ASP A 198 16.70 -17.34 18.71
CA ASP A 198 16.41 -18.74 18.45
C ASP A 198 17.65 -19.60 18.75
N VAL A 199 17.53 -20.55 19.67
CA VAL A 199 18.61 -21.49 20.00
C VAL A 199 18.92 -22.48 18.86
N TYR A 200 18.09 -22.50 17.83
CA TYR A 200 18.28 -23.34 16.65
C TYR A 200 19.36 -22.75 15.72
N PHE A 201 20.48 -23.44 15.55
CA PHE A 201 21.68 -22.97 14.83
C PHE A 201 21.52 -22.57 13.35
N PHE A 202 20.34 -22.74 12.75
CA PHE A 202 20.10 -22.39 11.35
C PHE A 202 19.38 -21.04 11.24
N HIS A 203 20.09 -19.99 11.65
CA HIS A 203 19.76 -18.57 11.47
C HIS A 203 21.02 -17.83 11.00
N ASN A 204 20.87 -16.65 10.39
CA ASN A 204 21.99 -15.78 10.01
C ASN A 204 22.47 -14.85 11.17
N GLY A 205 21.87 -14.99 12.36
CA GLY A 205 22.15 -14.16 13.53
C GLY A 205 21.08 -13.11 13.80
N TYR A 206 20.17 -12.90 12.86
CA TYR A 206 19.11 -11.91 12.93
C TYR A 206 17.73 -12.53 12.70
N GLN A 207 16.70 -11.81 13.09
CA GLN A 207 15.29 -12.14 12.87
C GLN A 207 14.56 -10.90 12.38
N VAL A 208 13.54 -11.08 11.56
CA VAL A 208 12.54 -10.02 11.39
C VAL A 208 11.61 -10.10 12.59
N GLY A 209 11.42 -8.99 13.29
CA GLY A 209 10.45 -8.87 14.37
C GLY A 209 9.33 -7.91 13.98
N TRP A 210 8.37 -7.70 14.89
CA TRP A 210 7.27 -6.74 14.69
C TRP A 210 6.59 -6.87 13.32
N PHE A 211 6.56 -8.08 12.76
CA PHE A 211 6.08 -8.29 11.40
C PHE A 211 4.55 -8.38 11.45
N GLU A 212 3.88 -7.29 11.07
CA GLU A 212 2.47 -7.01 11.32
C GLU A 212 1.55 -7.29 10.13
N GLU A 213 0.24 -7.41 10.39
CA GLU A 213 -0.76 -7.67 9.35
C GLU A 213 -0.70 -6.63 8.22
N GLY A 214 -0.58 -7.10 6.98
CA GLY A 214 -0.47 -6.26 5.78
C GLY A 214 0.97 -6.06 5.30
N GLU A 215 1.97 -6.39 6.12
CA GLU A 215 3.37 -6.28 5.75
C GLU A 215 3.85 -7.45 4.89
N PHE A 216 4.89 -7.18 4.10
CA PHE A 216 5.51 -8.21 3.27
C PHE A 216 7.02 -8.02 3.10
N LEU A 217 7.69 -9.15 2.82
CA LEU A 217 9.11 -9.22 2.48
C LEU A 217 9.28 -9.99 1.16
N GLN A 218 10.02 -9.46 0.20
CA GLN A 218 10.26 -10.09 -1.11
C GLN A 218 11.66 -10.68 -1.23
N TYR A 219 11.78 -11.76 -2.00
CA TYR A 219 13.03 -12.45 -2.28
C TYR A 219 13.07 -12.84 -3.77
N VAL A 220 14.13 -12.45 -4.48
CA VAL A 220 14.47 -13.07 -5.77
C VAL A 220 15.03 -14.46 -5.49
N VAL A 221 14.44 -15.47 -6.13
CA VAL A 221 14.82 -16.88 -5.97
C VAL A 221 15.05 -17.55 -7.32
N ASP A 222 15.95 -18.52 -7.34
CA ASP A 222 16.12 -19.48 -8.44
C ASP A 222 15.57 -20.85 -8.00
N ILE A 223 14.51 -21.31 -8.64
CA ILE A 223 13.84 -22.58 -8.35
C ILE A 223 14.36 -23.65 -9.30
N ASP A 224 15.03 -24.68 -8.77
CA ASP A 224 15.75 -25.69 -9.54
C ASP A 224 14.83 -26.53 -10.43
N SER A 225 13.63 -26.85 -9.96
CA SER A 225 12.70 -27.75 -10.66
C SER A 225 11.25 -27.43 -10.36
N SER A 226 10.36 -27.58 -11.34
CA SER A 226 8.92 -27.50 -11.09
C SER A 226 8.51 -28.70 -10.22
N GLY A 227 7.68 -28.47 -9.21
CA GLY A 227 7.31 -29.52 -8.28
C GLY A 227 6.38 -29.09 -7.17
N VAL A 228 6.09 -30.07 -6.32
CA VAL A 228 5.40 -29.90 -5.05
C VAL A 228 6.45 -29.74 -3.96
N TYR A 229 6.30 -28.73 -3.12
CA TYR A 229 7.19 -28.36 -2.05
C TYR A 229 6.44 -28.25 -0.72
N ASP A 230 7.09 -28.65 0.36
CA ASP A 230 6.72 -28.27 1.71
C ASP A 230 7.53 -27.04 2.13
N ILE A 231 6.91 -26.09 2.82
CA ILE A 231 7.55 -24.89 3.36
C ILE A 231 7.61 -25.00 4.88
N ASN A 232 8.80 -25.17 5.43
CA ASN A 232 9.03 -25.18 6.86
C ASN A 232 9.34 -23.76 7.33
N PHE A 233 8.36 -23.11 7.97
CA PHE A 233 8.39 -21.72 8.42
C PHE A 233 8.77 -21.65 9.91
N ARG A 234 9.89 -21.02 10.24
CA ARG A 234 10.43 -20.89 11.61
C ARG A 234 10.08 -19.52 12.19
N TYR A 235 9.27 -19.52 13.25
CA TYR A 235 8.66 -18.30 13.79
C TYR A 235 8.52 -18.32 15.31
N SER A 236 8.28 -17.14 15.90
CA SER A 236 7.67 -16.99 17.21
C SER A 236 6.45 -16.08 17.13
N ALA A 237 5.44 -16.34 17.95
CA ALA A 237 4.17 -15.62 17.92
C ALA A 237 3.55 -15.62 19.31
N HIS A 238 3.18 -14.45 19.83
CA HIS A 238 2.42 -14.34 21.08
C HIS A 238 0.91 -14.18 20.85
N ASN A 239 0.50 -13.97 19.59
CA ASN A 239 -0.88 -13.73 19.21
C ASN A 239 -1.62 -15.04 18.88
N SER A 240 -2.95 -15.03 19.01
CA SER A 240 -3.80 -16.20 18.70
C SER A 240 -4.34 -16.19 17.26
N ASN A 241 -4.16 -15.07 16.55
CA ASN A 241 -4.66 -14.82 15.21
C ASN A 241 -3.53 -14.68 14.16
N SER A 242 -2.27 -14.99 14.50
CA SER A 242 -1.14 -14.92 13.57
C SER A 242 -1.34 -15.84 12.37
N LYS A 243 -1.10 -15.30 11.17
CA LYS A 243 -1.23 -16.02 9.90
C LYS A 243 -0.20 -15.51 8.91
N ILE A 244 0.20 -16.39 8.00
CA ILE A 244 1.08 -16.02 6.89
C ILE A 244 0.57 -16.60 5.58
N LYS A 245 1.04 -16.04 4.47
CA LYS A 245 0.84 -16.59 3.12
C LYS A 245 2.01 -16.19 2.23
N PHE A 246 2.19 -16.95 1.15
CA PHE A 246 3.23 -16.67 0.17
C PHE A 246 2.64 -16.42 -1.23
N SER A 247 3.22 -15.44 -1.93
CA SER A 247 2.96 -15.21 -3.35
C SER A 247 4.23 -15.40 -4.18
N ILE A 248 4.04 -15.79 -5.43
CA ILE A 248 5.07 -15.88 -6.45
C ILE A 248 4.68 -14.99 -7.61
N ASN A 249 5.55 -14.04 -7.99
CA ASN A 249 5.25 -13.01 -8.98
C ASN A 249 3.85 -12.39 -8.77
N ASP A 250 3.60 -11.94 -7.53
CA ASP A 250 2.35 -11.32 -7.07
C ASP A 250 1.09 -12.20 -7.06
N THR A 251 1.20 -13.49 -7.38
CA THR A 251 0.09 -14.45 -7.29
C THR A 251 0.29 -15.39 -6.10
N LEU A 252 -0.69 -15.49 -5.20
CA LEU A 252 -0.62 -16.42 -4.07
C LEU A 252 -0.42 -17.86 -4.55
N PHE A 253 0.43 -18.62 -3.89
CA PHE A 253 0.60 -20.07 -4.14
C PHE A 253 0.41 -20.91 -2.87
N THR A 254 0.24 -20.27 -1.71
CA THR A 254 -0.21 -20.92 -0.47
C THR A 254 -1.50 -20.26 0.02
N PRO A 255 -2.38 -21.01 0.71
CA PRO A 255 -3.46 -20.39 1.45
C PRO A 255 -2.92 -19.58 2.64
N SER A 256 -3.78 -18.72 3.20
CA SER A 256 -3.56 -18.14 4.53
C SER A 256 -3.45 -19.26 5.56
N THR A 257 -2.27 -19.38 6.18
CA THR A 257 -1.93 -20.47 7.09
C THR A 257 -1.84 -19.93 8.51
N PRO A 258 -2.68 -20.41 9.44
CA PRO A 258 -2.59 -20.01 10.84
C PRO A 258 -1.33 -20.54 11.49
N LEU A 259 -0.75 -19.70 12.35
CA LEU A 259 0.40 -20.00 13.17
C LEU A 259 -0.06 -20.16 14.63
N SER A 260 0.44 -21.20 15.29
CA SER A 260 0.12 -21.45 16.69
C SER A 260 0.90 -20.51 17.60
N ASN A 261 0.24 -19.97 18.61
CA ASN A 261 0.90 -19.18 19.65
C ASN A 261 2.04 -19.98 20.31
N THR A 262 3.25 -19.44 20.33
CA THR A 262 4.43 -20.04 20.95
C THR A 262 4.55 -19.71 22.44
N ASN A 263 3.62 -18.90 22.97
CA ASN A 263 3.48 -18.39 24.33
C ASN A 263 4.52 -17.35 24.76
N ASN A 264 5.57 -17.11 23.95
CA ASN A 264 6.60 -16.13 24.24
C ASN A 264 7.39 -15.78 22.97
N TRP A 265 7.81 -14.52 22.83
CA TRP A 265 8.61 -14.05 21.69
C TRP A 265 9.98 -14.72 21.58
N SER A 266 10.52 -15.25 22.68
CA SER A 266 11.76 -16.05 22.71
C SER A 266 11.52 -17.55 22.47
N PHE A 267 10.27 -18.00 22.34
CA PHE A 267 9.96 -19.40 22.07
C PHE A 267 9.61 -19.58 20.60
N TRP A 268 10.36 -20.47 19.95
CA TRP A 268 10.31 -20.67 18.51
C TRP A 268 9.68 -22.01 18.15
N SER A 269 8.86 -21.99 17.10
CA SER A 269 8.21 -23.16 16.53
C SER A 269 8.41 -23.22 15.02
N THR A 270 8.17 -24.39 14.45
CA THR A 270 8.19 -24.59 12.99
C THR A 270 6.82 -25.03 12.53
N ALA A 271 6.19 -24.24 11.66
CA ALA A 271 4.98 -24.62 10.95
C ALA A 271 5.35 -25.17 9.57
N THR A 272 4.66 -26.20 9.11
CA THR A 272 4.86 -26.75 7.76
C THR A 272 3.64 -26.45 6.90
N ILE A 273 3.85 -25.73 5.80
CA ILE A 273 2.85 -25.53 4.74
C ILE A 273 3.12 -26.59 3.69
N SER A 274 2.29 -27.63 3.65
CA SER A 274 2.47 -28.72 2.69
C SER A 274 1.86 -28.39 1.33
N ASN A 275 2.34 -29.10 0.31
CA ASN A 275 1.73 -29.13 -1.02
C ASN A 275 1.74 -27.80 -1.80
N ALA A 276 2.73 -26.94 -1.57
CA ALA A 276 2.94 -25.73 -2.35
C ALA A 276 3.46 -26.08 -3.75
N ILE A 277 2.83 -25.56 -4.81
CA ILE A 277 3.25 -25.85 -6.19
C ILE A 277 4.10 -24.69 -6.69
N LEU A 278 5.33 -25.00 -7.12
CA LEU A 278 6.28 -24.03 -7.62
C LEU A 278 6.76 -24.38 -9.05
N PRO A 279 6.84 -23.41 -9.97
CA PRO A 279 7.50 -23.57 -11.27
C PRO A 279 9.03 -23.44 -11.14
N ALA A 280 9.78 -24.12 -12.01
CA ALA A 280 11.22 -23.90 -12.16
C ALA A 280 11.53 -22.53 -12.77
N GLY A 281 12.71 -21.99 -12.42
CA GLY A 281 13.25 -20.76 -12.99
C GLY A 281 13.41 -19.66 -11.96
N ARG A 282 13.71 -18.44 -12.45
CA ARG A 282 13.87 -17.26 -11.61
C ARG A 282 12.52 -16.61 -11.32
N HIS A 283 12.23 -16.40 -10.05
CA HIS A 283 10.96 -15.83 -9.59
C HIS A 283 11.16 -14.85 -8.42
N LYS A 284 10.11 -14.08 -8.13
CA LYS A 284 9.99 -13.29 -6.90
C LYS A 284 9.02 -13.98 -5.97
N ILE A 285 9.46 -14.34 -4.77
CA ILE A 285 8.59 -14.83 -3.71
C ILE A 285 8.37 -13.69 -2.70
N ARG A 286 7.13 -13.48 -2.27
CA ARG A 286 6.82 -12.59 -1.13
C ARG A 286 6.25 -13.42 0.02
N LEU A 287 6.81 -13.23 1.21
CA LEU A 287 6.22 -13.62 2.48
C LEU A 287 5.29 -12.47 2.93
N HIS A 288 4.04 -12.77 3.20
CA HIS A 288 3.05 -11.81 3.70
C HIS A 288 2.63 -12.19 5.11
N CYS A 289 2.53 -11.20 6.00
CA CYS A 289 1.84 -11.34 7.26
C CYS A 289 0.34 -11.06 7.05
N ASP A 290 -0.49 -12.05 7.34
CA ASP A 290 -1.93 -12.06 7.02
C ASP A 290 -2.81 -12.12 8.29
N GLY A 291 -2.21 -11.74 9.42
CA GLY A 291 -2.84 -11.74 10.74
C GLY A 291 -1.86 -11.22 11.79
N GLY A 292 -2.16 -11.45 13.06
CA GLY A 292 -1.42 -10.82 14.17
C GLY A 292 0.11 -11.02 14.13
N GLU A 293 0.81 -10.02 14.65
CA GLU A 293 2.28 -9.87 14.70
C GLU A 293 3.05 -11.17 15.00
N ILE A 294 4.19 -11.35 14.31
CA ILE A 294 5.11 -12.48 14.47
C ILE A 294 6.58 -12.03 14.41
N ASN A 295 7.48 -12.85 14.96
CA ASN A 295 8.89 -12.82 14.58
C ASN A 295 9.20 -13.98 13.61
N VAL A 296 10.07 -13.74 12.64
CA VAL A 296 10.46 -14.69 11.60
C VAL A 296 11.97 -14.84 11.55
N ASN A 297 12.43 -16.08 11.64
CA ASN A 297 13.84 -16.43 11.48
C ASN A 297 14.10 -16.80 10.03
N SER A 298 13.43 -17.85 9.55
CA SER A 298 13.68 -18.41 8.22
C SER A 298 12.50 -19.23 7.72
N PHE A 299 12.52 -19.52 6.42
CA PHE A 299 11.63 -20.47 5.79
C PHE A 299 12.40 -21.35 4.80
N GLU A 300 12.12 -22.64 4.82
CA GLU A 300 12.84 -23.65 4.04
C GLU A 300 11.89 -24.40 3.12
N PHE A 301 12.22 -24.42 1.83
CA PHE A 301 11.50 -25.15 0.82
C PHE A 301 12.13 -26.53 0.63
N VAL A 302 11.33 -27.58 0.83
CA VAL A 302 11.72 -28.97 0.64
C VAL A 302 10.86 -29.57 -0.47
N ARG A 303 11.48 -30.02 -1.57
CA ARG A 303 10.73 -30.69 -2.63
C ARG A 303 10.17 -32.01 -2.13
N ASN A 304 8.87 -32.21 -2.27
CA ASN A 304 8.12 -33.37 -1.77
C ASN A 304 7.47 -34.20 -2.89
N GLY A 305 7.44 -33.71 -4.14
CA GLY A 305 6.88 -34.51 -5.23
C GLY A 305 6.79 -33.80 -6.58
N ASP A 306 6.20 -34.50 -7.55
CA ASP A 306 5.86 -33.95 -8.86
C ASP A 306 4.48 -33.32 -8.84
N ILE A 307 4.23 -32.30 -9.67
CA ILE A 307 2.96 -31.56 -9.67
C ILE A 307 1.75 -32.49 -9.85
N THR A 308 1.88 -33.53 -10.68
CA THR A 308 0.82 -34.51 -10.96
C THR A 308 0.52 -35.46 -9.79
N SER A 309 1.29 -35.43 -8.70
CA SER A 309 1.08 -36.34 -7.55
C SER A 309 0.00 -35.86 -6.58
N ILE A 310 -0.50 -34.64 -6.74
CA ILE A 310 -1.55 -34.05 -5.89
C ILE A 310 -2.67 -33.47 -6.76
N ASP A 311 -3.87 -33.38 -6.21
CA ASP A 311 -4.98 -32.67 -6.84
C ASP A 311 -4.78 -31.15 -6.82
N ALA A 312 -5.51 -30.43 -7.67
CA ALA A 312 -5.65 -28.99 -7.54
C ALA A 312 -6.41 -28.66 -6.25
N ASN A 313 -6.01 -27.59 -5.56
CA ASN A 313 -6.58 -27.21 -4.28
C ASN A 313 -6.99 -25.73 -4.29
N PHE A 314 -7.98 -25.38 -3.46
CA PHE A 314 -8.30 -24.00 -3.16
C PHE A 314 -7.12 -23.30 -2.47
N ILE A 315 -6.79 -22.09 -2.91
CA ILE A 315 -5.75 -21.24 -2.30
C ILE A 315 -6.39 -20.08 -1.56
N ALA A 316 -7.17 -19.26 -2.26
CA ALA A 316 -7.79 -18.07 -1.71
C ALA A 316 -9.05 -17.70 -2.49
N ALA A 317 -9.86 -16.84 -1.90
CA ALA A 317 -10.97 -16.20 -2.60
C ALA A 317 -11.15 -14.77 -2.09
N LYS A 318 -11.64 -13.89 -2.95
CA LYS A 318 -11.99 -12.51 -2.59
C LYS A 318 -13.21 -12.05 -3.37
N THR A 319 -13.97 -11.12 -2.82
CA THR A 319 -14.97 -10.37 -3.58
C THR A 319 -14.29 -9.40 -4.54
N LEU A 320 -14.69 -9.36 -5.81
CA LEU A 320 -14.25 -8.35 -6.77
C LEU A 320 -15.15 -7.11 -6.74
N ASP A 321 -16.44 -7.36 -6.58
CA ASP A 321 -17.52 -6.39 -6.37
C ASP A 321 -18.65 -7.07 -5.59
N ASP A 322 -19.80 -6.40 -5.45
CA ASP A 322 -20.93 -6.91 -4.68
C ASP A 322 -21.61 -8.13 -5.30
N THR A 323 -21.33 -8.45 -6.56
CA THR A 323 -21.93 -9.60 -7.28
C THR A 323 -20.92 -10.61 -7.80
N ASN A 324 -19.61 -10.40 -7.65
CA ASN A 324 -18.59 -11.27 -8.19
C ASN A 324 -17.57 -11.71 -7.12
N ILE A 325 -17.29 -13.02 -7.08
CA ILE A 325 -16.26 -13.62 -6.22
C ILE A 325 -15.19 -14.27 -7.10
N GLU A 326 -13.93 -13.90 -6.89
CA GLU A 326 -12.77 -14.54 -7.49
C GLU A 326 -12.30 -15.71 -6.61
N LEU A 327 -12.08 -16.87 -7.22
CA LEU A 327 -11.49 -18.05 -6.61
C LEU A 327 -10.13 -18.35 -7.24
N LEU A 328 -9.10 -18.51 -6.43
CA LEU A 328 -7.76 -18.88 -6.85
C LEU A 328 -7.44 -20.31 -6.43
N PHE A 329 -6.92 -21.11 -7.36
CA PHE A 329 -6.53 -22.51 -7.15
C PHE A 329 -5.02 -22.72 -7.28
N SER A 330 -4.52 -23.86 -6.80
CA SER A 330 -3.08 -24.19 -6.83
C SER A 330 -2.57 -24.58 -8.22
N LYS A 331 -3.47 -24.99 -9.13
CA LYS A 331 -3.15 -25.41 -10.51
C LYS A 331 -4.00 -24.69 -11.53
N ALA A 332 -3.49 -24.62 -12.75
CA ALA A 332 -4.27 -24.19 -13.91
C ALA A 332 -5.45 -25.15 -14.13
N ILE A 333 -6.66 -24.61 -14.30
CA ILE A 333 -7.90 -25.33 -14.51
C ILE A 333 -8.12 -25.52 -16.01
N ASP A 334 -8.59 -26.71 -16.39
CA ASP A 334 -8.93 -27.04 -17.78
C ASP A 334 -10.35 -26.59 -18.11
N PHE A 335 -10.50 -25.32 -18.47
CA PHE A 335 -11.81 -24.73 -18.77
C PHE A 335 -12.51 -25.37 -19.97
N ASN A 336 -11.76 -25.97 -20.91
CA ASN A 336 -12.33 -26.57 -22.12
C ASN A 336 -13.15 -27.83 -21.81
N ASN A 337 -12.87 -28.49 -20.69
CA ASN A 337 -13.53 -29.72 -20.27
C ASN A 337 -14.63 -29.49 -19.22
N ILE A 338 -14.91 -28.23 -18.86
CA ILE A 338 -16.04 -27.90 -17.98
C ILE A 338 -17.33 -27.83 -18.79
N SER A 339 -18.34 -28.63 -18.41
CA SER A 339 -19.61 -28.66 -19.13
C SER A 339 -20.36 -27.32 -19.07
N ALA A 340 -21.04 -26.94 -20.16
CA ALA A 340 -21.91 -25.76 -20.19
C ALA A 340 -23.02 -25.82 -19.11
N GLY A 341 -23.42 -27.02 -18.67
CA GLY A 341 -24.39 -27.21 -17.60
C GLY A 341 -23.87 -26.73 -16.24
N LEU A 342 -22.58 -26.96 -15.95
CA LEU A 342 -21.95 -26.47 -14.72
C LEU A 342 -21.65 -24.96 -14.81
N ILE A 343 -21.20 -24.47 -15.97
CA ILE A 343 -20.92 -23.05 -16.18
C ILE A 343 -22.17 -22.18 -15.95
N ASN A 344 -23.31 -22.60 -16.51
CA ASN A 344 -24.58 -21.86 -16.41
C ASN A 344 -25.36 -22.16 -15.11
N ASN A 345 -24.97 -23.19 -14.35
CA ASN A 345 -25.57 -23.49 -13.06
C ASN A 345 -24.51 -24.03 -12.07
N PRO A 346 -23.63 -23.16 -11.55
CA PRO A 346 -22.55 -23.56 -10.66
C PRO A 346 -23.04 -24.12 -9.33
N ASN A 347 -24.30 -23.85 -8.94
CA ASN A 347 -24.92 -24.34 -7.71
C ASN A 347 -24.99 -25.88 -7.62
N GLN A 348 -24.73 -26.60 -8.72
CA GLN A 348 -24.58 -28.06 -8.71
C GLN A 348 -23.34 -28.52 -7.94
N ALA A 349 -22.32 -27.66 -7.82
CA ALA A 349 -21.04 -28.01 -7.22
C ALA A 349 -20.53 -26.98 -6.20
N PHE A 350 -20.85 -25.70 -6.39
CA PHE A 350 -20.43 -24.60 -5.51
C PHE A 350 -21.58 -24.11 -4.62
N THR A 351 -21.24 -23.73 -3.39
CA THR A 351 -22.16 -23.01 -2.50
C THR A 351 -21.47 -21.79 -1.90
N ILE A 352 -22.18 -20.66 -1.87
CA ILE A 352 -21.75 -19.45 -1.16
C ILE A 352 -22.53 -19.34 0.15
N HIS A 353 -21.81 -19.10 1.23
CA HIS A 353 -22.33 -18.93 2.58
C HIS A 353 -22.05 -17.49 3.02
N ILE A 354 -23.07 -16.84 3.57
CA ILE A 354 -23.02 -15.49 4.12
C ILE A 354 -23.39 -15.55 5.59
N ASP A 355 -22.49 -14.99 6.38
CA ASP A 355 -22.47 -15.10 7.83
C ASP A 355 -22.69 -16.56 8.24
N SER A 356 -23.53 -16.82 9.23
CA SER A 356 -23.69 -18.16 9.81
C SER A 356 -24.81 -19.00 9.21
N THR A 357 -25.66 -18.48 8.33
CA THR A 357 -26.94 -19.16 8.01
C THR A 357 -27.53 -18.93 6.62
N SER A 358 -27.04 -18.00 5.81
CA SER A 358 -27.67 -17.66 4.52
C SER A 358 -26.83 -18.11 3.33
N SER A 359 -27.44 -18.66 2.28
CA SER A 359 -26.76 -18.97 1.02
C SER A 359 -27.23 -18.06 -0.11
N ILE A 360 -26.29 -17.62 -0.95
CA ILE A 360 -26.59 -16.87 -2.19
C ILE A 360 -26.50 -17.81 -3.39
N THR A 361 -27.45 -17.65 -4.33
CA THR A 361 -27.44 -18.38 -5.60
C THR A 361 -26.40 -17.80 -6.55
N ILE A 362 -25.61 -18.69 -7.16
CA ILE A 362 -24.63 -18.36 -8.19
C ILE A 362 -25.34 -18.35 -9.55
N GLY A 363 -25.28 -17.23 -10.26
CA GLY A 363 -25.86 -17.05 -11.59
C GLY A 363 -25.03 -17.65 -12.71
N GLY A 364 -23.70 -17.67 -12.56
CA GLY A 364 -22.81 -18.22 -13.56
C GLY A 364 -21.35 -18.27 -13.11
N MET A 365 -20.54 -18.95 -13.92
CA MET A 365 -19.10 -19.05 -13.75
C MET A 365 -18.40 -18.43 -14.96
N GLN A 366 -17.36 -17.65 -14.70
CA GLN A 366 -16.52 -17.02 -15.72
C GLN A 366 -15.05 -17.39 -15.48
N PHE A 367 -14.27 -17.39 -16.55
CA PHE A 367 -12.85 -17.70 -16.52
C PHE A 367 -12.09 -16.86 -17.54
N ASP A 368 -10.84 -16.51 -17.20
CA ASP A 368 -9.91 -15.83 -18.11
C ASP A 368 -8.80 -16.81 -18.49
N PRO A 369 -8.64 -17.17 -19.78
CA PRO A 369 -7.56 -18.03 -20.24
C PRO A 369 -6.15 -17.51 -19.91
N ASN A 370 -5.97 -16.20 -19.69
CA ASN A 370 -4.69 -15.61 -19.28
C ASN A 370 -4.36 -15.87 -17.81
N PHE A 371 -5.39 -16.14 -16.99
CA PHE A 371 -5.26 -16.46 -15.57
C PHE A 371 -5.87 -17.83 -15.27
N PRO A 372 -5.25 -18.92 -15.76
CA PRO A 372 -5.89 -20.24 -15.76
C PRO A 372 -6.08 -20.84 -14.36
N ARG A 373 -5.51 -20.23 -13.32
CA ARG A 373 -5.71 -20.63 -11.92
C ARG A 373 -6.95 -19.99 -11.27
N ILE A 374 -7.67 -19.13 -12.00
CA ILE A 374 -8.75 -18.31 -11.47
C ILE A 374 -10.11 -18.76 -12.03
N ILE A 375 -11.11 -18.84 -11.16
CA ILE A 375 -12.52 -18.94 -11.53
C ILE A 375 -13.27 -17.78 -10.86
N ASN A 376 -14.07 -17.06 -11.63
CA ASN A 376 -14.97 -16.04 -11.12
C ASN A 376 -16.40 -16.59 -11.02
N LEU A 377 -17.02 -16.42 -9.86
CA LEU A 377 -18.43 -16.76 -9.63
C LEU A 377 -19.26 -15.47 -9.65
N GLN A 378 -20.21 -15.41 -10.57
CA GLN A 378 -21.21 -14.34 -10.63
C GLN A 378 -22.42 -14.73 -9.81
N LEU A 379 -22.85 -13.86 -8.91
CA LEU A 379 -23.96 -14.06 -7.99
C LEU A 379 -25.25 -13.43 -8.53
N ASN A 380 -26.40 -14.02 -8.21
CA ASN A 380 -27.71 -13.47 -8.60
C ASN A 380 -28.18 -12.33 -7.69
N SER A 381 -27.52 -12.13 -6.55
CA SER A 381 -27.86 -11.12 -5.56
C SER A 381 -26.58 -10.49 -5.01
N ALA A 382 -26.63 -9.18 -4.75
CA ALA A 382 -25.51 -8.44 -4.19
C ALA A 382 -25.21 -8.86 -2.74
N ILE A 383 -23.93 -8.96 -2.41
CA ILE A 383 -23.39 -9.12 -1.06
C ILE A 383 -23.28 -7.73 -0.43
N GLN A 384 -23.79 -7.60 0.79
CA GLN A 384 -23.57 -6.40 1.60
C GLN A 384 -22.14 -6.40 2.14
N GLY A 385 -21.42 -5.28 2.07
CA GLY A 385 -20.08 -5.19 2.67
C GLY A 385 -20.08 -5.29 4.20
N TRP A 386 -21.14 -4.81 4.84
CA TRP A 386 -21.36 -4.85 6.29
C TRP A 386 -22.64 -5.59 6.64
N SER A 387 -22.59 -6.44 7.66
CA SER A 387 -23.73 -7.25 8.09
C SER A 387 -24.46 -6.53 9.22
N SER A 388 -25.67 -6.06 8.95
CA SER A 388 -26.55 -5.48 9.98
C SER A 388 -27.02 -6.50 11.03
N ILE A 389 -26.91 -7.80 10.71
CA ILE A 389 -27.26 -8.90 11.61
C ILE A 389 -26.16 -9.10 12.65
N THR A 390 -24.90 -9.06 12.23
CA THR A 390 -23.75 -9.35 13.11
C THR A 390 -23.07 -8.10 13.66
N GLY A 391 -23.35 -6.93 13.08
CA GLY A 391 -22.68 -5.68 13.46
C GLY A 391 -21.19 -5.67 13.12
N ALA A 392 -20.79 -6.39 12.06
CA ALA A 392 -19.41 -6.50 11.61
C ALA A 392 -19.35 -6.60 10.08
N ALA A 393 -18.14 -6.59 9.52
CA ALA A 393 -17.90 -6.93 8.12
C ALA A 393 -18.56 -8.28 7.77
N THR A 394 -19.31 -8.31 6.67
CA THR A 394 -20.02 -9.52 6.24
C THR A 394 -19.02 -10.65 6.02
N LYS A 395 -19.26 -11.80 6.64
CA LYS A 395 -18.40 -12.98 6.46
C LYS A 395 -18.91 -13.76 5.28
N VAL A 396 -18.05 -13.98 4.29
CA VAL A 396 -18.38 -14.77 3.10
C VAL A 396 -17.51 -16.01 3.09
N ALA A 397 -18.09 -17.16 2.73
CA ALA A 397 -17.37 -18.40 2.56
C ALA A 397 -17.87 -19.17 1.34
N VAL A 398 -17.00 -19.96 0.74
CA VAL A 398 -17.28 -20.78 -0.45
C VAL A 398 -16.97 -22.24 -0.18
N SER A 399 -17.82 -23.12 -0.69
CA SER A 399 -17.58 -24.57 -0.73
C SER A 399 -17.64 -25.07 -2.16
N TYR A 400 -16.92 -26.16 -2.43
CA TYR A 400 -17.00 -26.96 -3.64
C TYR A 400 -17.08 -28.44 -3.27
N SER A 401 -18.14 -29.11 -3.71
CA SER A 401 -18.38 -30.54 -3.48
C SER A 401 -18.51 -31.35 -4.78
N GLY A 402 -18.18 -30.76 -5.93
CA GLY A 402 -18.26 -31.42 -7.23
C GLY A 402 -17.04 -32.30 -7.54
N ASN A 403 -17.14 -33.03 -8.66
CA ASN A 403 -16.05 -33.82 -9.26
C ASN A 403 -15.86 -33.52 -10.75
N GLN A 404 -16.31 -32.33 -11.17
CA GLN A 404 -16.52 -31.95 -12.57
C GLN A 404 -15.42 -31.01 -13.09
N ILE A 405 -14.51 -30.56 -12.23
CA ILE A 405 -13.44 -29.62 -12.56
C ILE A 405 -12.10 -30.34 -12.39
N ASN A 406 -11.30 -30.33 -13.45
CA ASN A 406 -9.95 -30.86 -13.48
C ASN A 406 -8.95 -29.74 -13.78
N ALA A 407 -7.71 -29.93 -13.35
CA ALA A 407 -6.58 -29.15 -13.78
C ALA A 407 -6.12 -29.55 -15.19
N THR A 408 -5.33 -28.68 -15.83
CA THR A 408 -4.76 -28.92 -17.17
C THR A 408 -3.81 -30.11 -17.24
N ASP A 409 -3.31 -30.58 -16.09
CA ASP A 409 -2.50 -31.79 -15.98
C ASP A 409 -3.33 -33.08 -15.78
N GLY A 410 -4.67 -32.97 -15.77
CA GLY A 410 -5.60 -34.07 -15.63
C GLY A 410 -5.96 -34.46 -14.19
N THR A 411 -5.32 -33.85 -13.18
CA THR A 411 -5.69 -34.06 -11.76
C THR A 411 -7.00 -33.36 -11.42
N ALA A 412 -7.73 -33.82 -10.42
CA ALA A 412 -9.02 -33.24 -10.06
C ALA A 412 -8.86 -31.95 -9.24
N LEU A 413 -9.89 -31.11 -9.17
CA LEU A 413 -10.02 -30.11 -8.10
C LEU A 413 -10.54 -30.81 -6.84
N ALA A 414 -9.75 -30.80 -5.78
CA ALA A 414 -10.13 -31.36 -4.50
C ALA A 414 -11.32 -30.60 -3.88
N PRO A 415 -12.28 -31.30 -3.26
CA PRO A 415 -13.41 -30.66 -2.60
C PRO A 415 -12.94 -29.83 -1.39
N PHE A 416 -13.63 -28.72 -1.13
CA PHE A 416 -13.38 -27.86 0.01
C PHE A 416 -14.69 -27.33 0.58
N SER A 417 -14.70 -27.00 1.86
CA SER A 417 -15.91 -26.56 2.56
C SER A 417 -15.63 -25.33 3.39
N HIS A 418 -16.54 -24.36 3.33
CA HIS A 418 -16.54 -23.13 4.12
C HIS A 418 -15.18 -22.41 4.13
N ARG A 419 -14.52 -22.35 2.96
CA ARG A 419 -13.28 -21.59 2.81
C ARG A 419 -13.62 -20.10 2.84
N PRO A 420 -12.94 -19.29 3.67
CA PRO A 420 -13.24 -17.86 3.76
C PRO A 420 -12.97 -17.17 2.42
N VAL A 421 -13.83 -16.22 2.09
CA VAL A 421 -13.67 -15.27 1.00
C VAL A 421 -13.34 -13.92 1.64
N THR A 422 -12.18 -13.36 1.31
CA THR A 422 -11.79 -12.02 1.78
C THR A 422 -12.81 -11.01 1.24
N ASN A 423 -13.48 -10.32 2.17
CA ASN A 423 -14.52 -9.37 1.83
C ASN A 423 -13.92 -7.98 1.60
N GLU A 424 -13.48 -7.73 0.37
CA GLU A 424 -13.01 -6.42 -0.12
C GLU A 424 -14.16 -5.39 -0.26
N LEU A 425 -15.41 -5.84 -0.11
CA LEU A 425 -16.56 -4.94 0.00
C LEU A 425 -16.64 -4.30 1.37
N SER A 426 -16.16 -5.00 2.41
CA SER A 426 -16.22 -4.50 3.78
C SER A 426 -15.53 -3.15 3.90
N CYS A 427 -16.28 -2.18 4.39
CA CYS A 427 -15.88 -0.79 4.47
C CYS A 427 -15.39 -0.52 5.89
N THR A 428 -14.15 -0.90 6.18
CA THR A 428 -13.44 -0.44 7.39
C THR A 428 -13.33 1.09 7.40
N TYR A 429 -13.32 1.69 6.20
CA TYR A 429 -13.33 3.13 5.96
C TYR A 429 -14.60 3.52 5.22
N ASN A 430 -15.18 4.66 5.59
CA ASN A 430 -16.45 5.19 5.08
C ASN A 430 -16.51 5.15 3.55
N CYS A 431 -17.26 4.20 2.96
CA CYS A 431 -17.23 3.97 1.52
C CYS A 431 -18.11 4.95 0.74
N ILE A 432 -17.61 5.39 -0.42
CA ILE A 432 -18.34 6.25 -1.35
C ILE A 432 -18.46 5.59 -2.74
N PRO A 433 -19.60 5.77 -3.46
CA PRO A 433 -20.78 6.55 -3.07
C PRO A 433 -21.52 5.92 -1.88
N GLY A 434 -22.07 6.75 -1.00
CA GLY A 434 -22.64 6.31 0.28
C GLY A 434 -22.77 7.43 1.33
N LYS A 435 -23.58 7.15 2.36
CA LYS A 435 -23.77 8.02 3.53
C LYS A 435 -22.64 7.80 4.54
N ILE A 436 -22.12 8.88 5.09
CA ILE A 436 -21.09 8.92 6.14
C ILE A 436 -21.69 9.67 7.34
N GLU A 437 -21.76 9.00 8.49
CA GLU A 437 -22.18 9.64 9.75
C GLU A 437 -21.10 10.64 10.19
N ALA A 438 -21.50 11.85 10.59
CA ALA A 438 -20.57 12.93 10.88
C ALA A 438 -19.73 12.65 12.13
N GLU A 439 -20.26 11.90 13.09
CA GLU A 439 -19.53 11.44 14.28
C GLU A 439 -18.51 10.31 14.00
N ASN A 440 -18.49 9.73 12.78
CA ASN A 440 -17.59 8.62 12.43
C ASN A 440 -16.24 9.09 11.86
N TYR A 441 -15.63 10.08 12.52
CA TYR A 441 -14.30 10.60 12.20
C TYR A 441 -13.20 9.77 12.89
N PHE A 442 -11.98 9.83 12.35
CA PHE A 442 -10.81 9.25 13.04
C PHE A 442 -10.02 10.29 13.85
N PHE A 443 -10.19 11.58 13.53
CA PHE A 443 -9.58 12.68 14.25
C PHE A 443 -10.54 13.88 14.27
N GLU A 444 -10.53 14.63 15.37
CA GLU A 444 -11.30 15.87 15.53
C GLU A 444 -10.47 16.98 16.16
N SER A 445 -10.86 18.22 15.88
CA SER A 445 -10.39 19.40 16.60
C SER A 445 -11.55 20.35 16.87
N GLY A 446 -11.92 20.48 18.15
CA GLY A 446 -12.76 21.58 18.65
C GLY A 446 -14.26 21.31 18.70
N ILE A 447 -14.71 20.10 18.32
CA ILE A 447 -16.13 19.77 18.21
C ILE A 447 -16.65 19.03 19.45
N SER A 448 -17.96 18.81 19.51
CA SER A 448 -18.58 17.89 20.49
C SER A 448 -19.65 17.03 19.83
N VAL A 449 -19.90 15.86 20.41
CA VAL A 449 -20.90 14.90 19.94
C VAL A 449 -22.12 14.93 20.88
N GLU A 450 -23.32 14.98 20.33
CA GLU A 450 -24.58 14.93 21.08
C GLU A 450 -25.60 13.97 20.45
N GLY A 451 -26.64 13.61 21.20
CA GLY A 451 -27.69 12.71 20.69
C GLY A 451 -28.53 13.36 19.59
N CYS A 452 -28.74 12.62 18.51
CA CYS A 452 -29.47 13.09 17.33
C CYS A 452 -30.94 12.66 17.38
N SER A 453 -31.84 13.60 17.14
CA SER A 453 -33.29 13.36 17.08
C SER A 453 -33.86 13.28 15.64
N ASP A 454 -32.98 13.18 14.65
CA ASP A 454 -33.38 12.93 13.26
C ASP A 454 -34.03 11.54 13.10
N ILE A 455 -34.56 11.25 11.90
CA ILE A 455 -35.38 10.05 11.61
C ILE A 455 -34.68 8.72 11.97
N ASP A 456 -33.35 8.67 11.90
CA ASP A 456 -32.53 7.48 12.18
C ASP A 456 -31.98 7.42 13.62
N GLY A 457 -32.21 8.46 14.42
CA GLY A 457 -31.60 8.61 15.76
C GLY A 457 -30.08 8.79 15.67
N GLY A 458 -29.34 8.19 16.62
CA GLY A 458 -27.87 8.19 16.62
C GLY A 458 -27.25 9.40 17.31
N TYR A 459 -26.12 9.86 16.80
CA TYR A 459 -25.42 11.05 17.28
C TYR A 459 -25.25 12.07 16.14
N ASN A 460 -24.91 13.30 16.50
CA ASN A 460 -24.49 14.32 15.56
C ASN A 460 -23.30 15.07 16.13
N ILE A 461 -22.50 15.71 15.27
CA ILE A 461 -21.51 16.69 15.73
C ILE A 461 -22.19 18.06 15.90
N GLY A 462 -21.72 18.81 16.89
CA GLY A 462 -22.26 20.11 17.29
C GLY A 462 -21.22 20.94 18.05
N TYR A 463 -21.64 22.11 18.55
CA TYR A 463 -20.76 23.11 19.18
C TYR A 463 -19.62 23.59 18.26
N LEU A 464 -19.91 23.62 16.96
CA LEU A 464 -18.95 23.87 15.88
C LEU A 464 -18.56 25.35 15.80
N ASN A 465 -17.29 25.66 16.03
CA ASN A 465 -16.68 26.99 15.87
C ASN A 465 -15.93 27.10 14.54
N THR A 466 -15.70 28.34 14.10
CA THR A 466 -14.90 28.57 12.89
C THR A 466 -13.47 28.10 13.10
N GLY A 467 -12.98 27.23 12.22
CA GLY A 467 -11.64 26.62 12.29
C GLY A 467 -11.62 25.21 12.89
N ASP A 468 -12.71 24.77 13.52
CA ASP A 468 -12.87 23.38 13.96
C ASP A 468 -12.89 22.46 12.74
N TYR A 469 -12.46 21.21 12.89
CA TYR A 469 -12.49 20.24 11.80
C TYR A 469 -12.57 18.79 12.28
N VAL A 470 -13.01 17.94 11.37
CA VAL A 470 -13.07 16.48 11.53
C VAL A 470 -12.47 15.81 10.31
N ASP A 471 -11.66 14.77 10.54
CA ASP A 471 -10.96 14.03 9.49
C ASP A 471 -11.49 12.59 9.36
N TYR A 472 -11.60 12.16 8.11
CA TYR A 472 -12.11 10.84 7.72
C TYR A 472 -11.13 10.18 6.76
N TYR A 473 -10.98 8.87 6.89
CA TYR A 473 -10.59 8.05 5.76
C TYR A 473 -11.86 7.60 5.05
N ILE A 474 -11.98 7.95 3.78
CA ILE A 474 -13.06 7.49 2.92
C ILE A 474 -12.51 6.52 1.89
N ASN A 475 -13.27 5.48 1.53
CA ASN A 475 -12.88 4.56 0.48
C ASN A 475 -13.75 4.76 -0.75
N ALA A 476 -13.20 5.41 -1.78
CA ALA A 476 -13.85 5.52 -3.06
C ALA A 476 -13.82 4.16 -3.76
N LYS A 477 -14.98 3.51 -3.86
CA LYS A 477 -15.09 2.18 -4.50
C LYS A 477 -14.77 2.24 -6.00
N TYR A 478 -14.92 3.41 -6.61
CA TYR A 478 -14.70 3.67 -8.03
C TYR A 478 -13.99 5.02 -8.25
N SER A 479 -13.18 5.12 -9.30
CA SER A 479 -12.75 6.41 -9.80
C SER A 479 -13.95 7.11 -10.44
N GLY A 480 -14.22 8.35 -10.06
CA GLY A 480 -15.41 9.04 -10.52
C GLY A 480 -15.56 10.47 -10.04
N SER A 481 -16.54 11.14 -10.62
CA SER A 481 -17.04 12.44 -10.22
C SER A 481 -18.12 12.27 -9.15
N PHE A 482 -17.96 12.92 -8.01
CA PHE A 482 -18.87 12.87 -6.87
C PHE A 482 -19.47 14.24 -6.58
N GLN A 483 -20.68 14.22 -6.03
CA GLN A 483 -21.39 15.36 -5.46
C GLN A 483 -21.74 15.01 -4.01
N VAL A 484 -21.78 16.01 -3.12
CA VAL A 484 -22.02 15.77 -1.69
C VAL A 484 -23.28 16.50 -1.21
N SER A 485 -24.07 15.82 -0.40
CA SER A 485 -25.18 16.42 0.35
C SER A 485 -24.92 16.31 1.86
N TYR A 486 -25.43 17.27 2.64
CA TYR A 486 -25.19 17.38 4.07
C TYR A 486 -26.51 17.46 4.83
N ARG A 487 -26.64 16.69 5.91
CA ARG A 487 -27.80 16.73 6.82
C ARG A 487 -27.48 17.59 8.03
N ASN A 488 -28.07 18.77 8.09
CA ASN A 488 -27.70 19.82 9.04
C ASN A 488 -28.91 20.41 9.78
N ALA A 489 -28.66 20.99 10.96
CA ALA A 489 -29.64 21.70 11.78
C ALA A 489 -29.02 22.94 12.44
N SER A 490 -29.76 24.03 12.64
CA SER A 490 -29.28 25.19 13.39
C SER A 490 -30.41 26.05 13.93
N ASN A 491 -30.17 26.74 15.04
CA ASN A 491 -31.16 27.60 15.69
C ASN A 491 -30.82 29.09 15.52
N GLY A 492 -31.44 29.75 14.55
CA GLY A 492 -31.32 31.20 14.33
C GLY A 492 -30.06 31.67 13.61
N HIS A 493 -29.17 30.75 13.19
CA HIS A 493 -27.87 31.07 12.56
C HIS A 493 -27.71 30.35 11.22
N ASN A 494 -27.00 31.00 10.30
CA ASN A 494 -26.44 30.34 9.13
C ASN A 494 -25.09 29.72 9.51
N GLY A 495 -24.63 28.75 8.71
CA GLY A 495 -23.32 28.11 8.91
C GLY A 495 -22.70 27.72 7.57
N SER A 496 -21.44 27.32 7.58
CA SER A 496 -20.77 26.80 6.38
C SER A 496 -19.59 25.91 6.73
N LEU A 497 -19.25 25.04 5.78
CA LEU A 497 -18.08 24.19 5.82
C LEU A 497 -17.36 24.14 4.48
N GLU A 498 -16.15 23.63 4.53
CA GLU A 498 -15.37 23.23 3.37
C GLU A 498 -14.91 21.78 3.54
N MET A 499 -15.11 20.97 2.52
CA MET A 499 -14.57 19.62 2.42
C MET A 499 -13.27 19.66 1.60
N GLN A 500 -12.21 19.09 2.16
CA GLN A 500 -10.86 19.13 1.61
C GLN A 500 -10.32 17.70 1.46
N LEU A 501 -9.61 17.45 0.36
CA LEU A 501 -8.73 16.30 0.21
C LEU A 501 -7.39 16.65 0.84
N ILE A 502 -6.94 15.83 1.78
CA ILE A 502 -5.62 15.95 2.39
C ILE A 502 -4.70 14.95 1.69
N ASP A 503 -3.64 15.44 1.08
CA ASP A 503 -2.63 14.56 0.47
C ASP A 503 -1.70 13.95 1.55
N THR A 504 -0.82 13.05 1.14
CA THR A 504 0.13 12.38 2.06
C THR A 504 1.12 13.34 2.74
N LEU A 505 1.17 14.60 2.28
CA LEU A 505 2.05 15.66 2.78
C LEU A 505 1.27 16.59 3.74
N GLY A 506 -0.03 16.38 3.91
CA GLY A 506 -0.91 17.20 4.75
C GLY A 506 -1.52 18.41 4.03
N ASN A 507 -1.28 18.58 2.72
CA ASN A 507 -1.82 19.70 1.96
C ASN A 507 -3.32 19.51 1.69
N ALA A 508 -4.08 20.58 1.92
CA ALA A 508 -5.51 20.60 1.70
C ALA A 508 -5.85 21.11 0.29
N THR A 509 -6.58 20.29 -0.47
CA THR A 509 -7.24 20.70 -1.73
C THR A 509 -8.75 20.75 -1.51
N THR A 510 -9.38 21.90 -1.68
CA THR A 510 -10.83 22.04 -1.57
C THR A 510 -11.55 21.19 -2.62
N LEU A 511 -12.42 20.29 -2.17
CA LEU A 511 -13.29 19.47 -3.01
C LEU A 511 -14.68 20.09 -3.17
N ASN A 512 -15.25 20.58 -2.07
CA ASN A 512 -16.58 21.15 -2.03
C ASN A 512 -16.73 22.19 -0.90
N GLN A 513 -17.64 23.15 -1.07
CA GLN A 513 -18.07 24.08 -0.03
C GLN A 513 -19.60 24.03 0.12
N ALA A 514 -20.08 24.12 1.37
CA ALA A 514 -21.52 24.11 1.66
C ALA A 514 -21.91 25.28 2.56
N ASN A 515 -23.04 25.91 2.25
CA ASN A 515 -23.64 26.96 3.06
C ASN A 515 -25.02 26.51 3.57
N PHE A 516 -25.26 26.71 4.86
CA PHE A 516 -26.45 26.26 5.57
C PHE A 516 -27.31 27.45 5.99
N ASN A 517 -28.60 27.39 5.66
CA ASN A 517 -29.59 28.32 6.20
C ASN A 517 -30.12 27.82 7.55
N SER A 518 -30.62 28.73 8.37
CA SER A 518 -31.23 28.35 9.64
C SER A 518 -32.43 27.43 9.48
N THR A 519 -32.49 26.35 10.27
CA THR A 519 -33.62 25.41 10.31
C THR A 519 -34.66 25.75 11.39
N GLY A 520 -34.35 26.68 12.29
CA GLY A 520 -35.23 27.09 13.38
C GLY A 520 -35.13 26.23 14.65
N GLY A 521 -34.13 25.35 14.75
CA GLY A 521 -33.86 24.55 15.95
C GLY A 521 -32.63 23.66 15.82
N TRP A 522 -31.90 23.45 16.92
CA TRP A 522 -30.67 22.63 16.98
C TRP A 522 -30.85 21.17 16.55
N GLN A 523 -32.09 20.72 16.56
CA GLN A 523 -32.49 19.35 16.31
C GLN A 523 -33.62 19.30 15.25
N THR A 524 -33.75 20.38 14.46
CA THR A 524 -34.66 20.46 13.31
C THR A 524 -33.82 20.32 12.04
N TRP A 525 -33.94 19.17 11.38
CA TRP A 525 -32.99 18.73 10.35
C TRP A 525 -33.47 19.02 8.92
N GLN A 526 -32.55 19.49 8.07
CA GLN A 526 -32.73 19.59 6.62
C GLN A 526 -31.54 18.97 5.88
N THR A 527 -31.75 18.62 4.61
CA THR A 527 -30.67 18.15 3.73
C THR A 527 -30.30 19.26 2.75
N THR A 528 -29.05 19.71 2.80
CA THR A 528 -28.47 20.71 1.91
C THR A 528 -27.68 20.01 0.82
N ASN A 529 -28.12 20.14 -0.44
CA ASN A 529 -27.42 19.61 -1.60
C ASN A 529 -26.46 20.65 -2.16
N THR A 530 -25.22 20.26 -2.43
CA THR A 530 -24.22 21.13 -3.06
C THR A 530 -24.24 20.98 -4.57
N SER A 531 -23.64 21.91 -5.31
CA SER A 531 -23.67 21.89 -6.80
C SER A 531 -22.32 21.55 -7.42
N GLU A 532 -21.26 21.64 -6.63
CA GLU A 532 -19.89 21.36 -7.04
C GLU A 532 -19.70 19.85 -7.20
N VAL A 533 -18.98 19.49 -8.25
CA VAL A 533 -18.64 18.11 -8.59
C VAL A 533 -17.13 18.00 -8.62
N PHE A 534 -16.58 17.01 -7.93
CA PHE A 534 -15.12 16.78 -7.86
C PHE A 534 -14.77 15.34 -8.16
N TRP A 535 -13.54 15.13 -8.61
CA TRP A 535 -13.04 13.81 -8.97
C TRP A 535 -12.30 13.16 -7.81
N LEU A 536 -12.60 11.89 -7.51
CA LEU A 536 -11.77 11.03 -6.67
C LEU A 536 -11.43 9.76 -7.43
N ASN A 537 -10.18 9.31 -7.30
CA ASN A 537 -9.75 8.02 -7.83
C ASN A 537 -10.26 6.89 -6.95
N LYS A 538 -10.38 5.66 -7.47
CA LYS A 538 -10.61 4.48 -6.64
C LYS A 538 -9.50 4.37 -5.58
N GLY A 539 -9.87 4.10 -4.33
CA GLY A 539 -8.93 3.93 -3.22
C GLY A 539 -9.33 4.72 -1.97
N VAL A 540 -8.49 4.63 -0.95
CA VAL A 540 -8.67 5.34 0.32
C VAL A 540 -8.14 6.76 0.19
N HIS A 541 -8.90 7.74 0.65
CA HIS A 541 -8.56 9.15 0.67
C HIS A 541 -8.72 9.72 2.08
N HIS A 542 -7.83 10.63 2.46
CA HIS A 542 -7.98 11.43 3.68
C HIS A 542 -8.79 12.69 3.35
N ILE A 543 -9.96 12.80 3.96
CA ILE A 543 -10.86 13.94 3.80
C ILE A 543 -10.96 14.70 5.10
N ARG A 544 -10.83 16.02 5.04
CA ARG A 544 -11.11 16.93 6.12
C ARG A 544 -12.41 17.69 5.85
N VAL A 545 -13.26 17.81 6.86
CA VAL A 545 -14.38 18.74 6.86
C VAL A 545 -14.04 19.84 7.86
N VAL A 546 -13.73 21.05 7.35
CA VAL A 546 -13.42 22.22 8.16
C VAL A 546 -14.61 23.16 8.25
N ILE A 547 -14.90 23.64 9.45
CA ILE A 547 -15.99 24.57 9.73
C ILE A 547 -15.54 25.98 9.38
N THR A 548 -16.22 26.61 8.43
CA THR A 548 -15.86 27.96 7.93
C THR A 548 -16.78 29.05 8.46
N LEU A 549 -17.97 28.69 8.97
CA LEU A 549 -18.86 29.61 9.67
C LEU A 549 -19.73 28.85 10.69
N GLN A 550 -19.68 29.31 11.94
CA GLN A 550 -20.51 28.83 13.04
C GLN A 550 -21.90 29.49 13.07
N GLU A 551 -22.94 28.90 13.68
CA GLU A 551 -23.01 27.65 14.45
C GLU A 551 -24.15 26.77 13.92
N TYR A 552 -23.89 25.48 13.75
CA TYR A 552 -24.85 24.47 13.28
C TYR A 552 -24.44 23.07 13.80
N ASN A 553 -25.36 22.12 13.69
CA ASN A 553 -25.15 20.70 13.92
C ASN A 553 -25.13 19.95 12.57
N LEU A 554 -24.28 18.93 12.47
CA LEU A 554 -24.17 18.07 11.28
C LEU A 554 -24.38 16.60 11.69
N ASN A 555 -25.34 15.93 11.04
CA ASN A 555 -25.70 14.53 11.30
C ASN A 555 -24.90 13.60 10.38
N TRP A 556 -25.02 13.79 9.07
CA TRP A 556 -24.31 12.98 8.08
C TRP A 556 -24.03 13.79 6.81
N PHE A 557 -23.14 13.26 5.99
CA PHE A 557 -22.94 13.71 4.61
C PHE A 557 -22.91 12.51 3.67
N GLN A 558 -23.45 12.68 2.46
CA GLN A 558 -23.61 11.60 1.50
C GLN A 558 -22.95 11.96 0.18
N PHE A 559 -22.14 11.03 -0.34
CA PHE A 559 -21.53 11.12 -1.65
C PHE A 559 -22.42 10.40 -2.66
N ASP A 560 -22.91 11.17 -3.63
CA ASP A 560 -23.63 10.67 -4.79
C ASP A 560 -22.69 10.67 -6.00
N ILE A 561 -22.75 9.61 -6.80
CA ILE A 561 -21.94 9.49 -8.00
C ILE A 561 -22.62 10.23 -9.15
N VAL A 562 -21.88 11.12 -9.80
CA VAL A 562 -22.34 11.88 -10.97
C VAL A 562 -21.92 11.17 -12.26
N ALA A 563 -20.69 10.65 -12.28
CA ALA A 563 -20.14 9.84 -13.37
C ALA A 563 -18.99 8.97 -12.84
N SER A 564 -18.84 7.72 -13.30
CA SER A 564 -17.71 6.85 -12.95
C SER A 564 -16.98 6.32 -14.17
N ASP A 565 -15.73 5.91 -13.96
CA ASP A 565 -14.92 5.16 -14.94
C ASP A 565 -15.31 3.67 -15.03
N ASN A 566 -16.46 3.25 -14.50
CA ASN A 566 -16.94 1.87 -14.64
C ASN A 566 -17.51 1.61 -16.04
N GLU A 567 -16.64 1.62 -17.04
CA GLU A 567 -16.66 0.57 -18.03
C GLU A 567 -15.42 -0.30 -17.81
N ILE A 568 -15.64 -1.61 -17.85
CA ILE A 568 -14.63 -2.68 -17.74
C ILE A 568 -13.33 -2.26 -18.47
N LEU A 569 -12.23 -2.18 -17.71
CA LEU A 569 -10.88 -1.93 -18.23
C LEU A 569 -10.48 -3.09 -19.16
N LEU A 570 -10.85 -2.99 -20.44
CA LEU A 570 -10.17 -3.70 -21.52
C LEU A 570 -8.93 -2.89 -21.88
N ASP A 571 -7.78 -3.57 -21.93
CA ASP A 571 -6.42 -3.05 -22.12
C ASP A 571 -6.15 -2.43 -23.52
N ASN A 572 -7.11 -1.67 -24.06
CA ASN A 572 -7.16 -1.20 -25.45
C ASN A 572 -7.38 0.31 -25.62
N GLU A 573 -7.36 1.11 -24.54
CA GLU A 573 -7.68 2.55 -24.64
C GLU A 573 -6.49 3.49 -24.78
N ILE A 574 -6.74 4.58 -25.51
CA ILE A 574 -5.82 5.71 -25.71
C ILE A 574 -5.78 6.58 -24.46
N ARG A 575 -4.57 6.92 -24.00
CA ARG A 575 -4.37 7.87 -22.89
C ARG A 575 -3.88 9.23 -23.39
N VAL A 576 -4.34 10.30 -22.76
CA VAL A 576 -3.89 11.68 -23.02
C VAL A 576 -3.23 12.22 -21.76
N VAL A 577 -1.94 12.56 -21.83
CA VAL A 577 -1.16 13.02 -20.67
C VAL A 577 -0.30 14.24 -21.00
N PRO A 578 -0.24 15.27 -20.13
CA PRO A 578 -1.06 15.44 -18.94
C PRO A 578 -2.55 15.70 -19.28
N ASN A 579 -3.46 15.35 -18.37
CA ASN A 579 -4.88 15.68 -18.45
C ASN A 579 -5.41 15.85 -17.01
N PRO A 580 -5.69 17.08 -16.53
CA PRO A 580 -5.72 18.34 -17.29
C PRO A 580 -4.35 18.80 -17.83
N SER A 581 -4.35 19.68 -18.84
CA SER A 581 -3.14 20.27 -19.44
C SER A 581 -3.29 21.78 -19.64
N SER A 582 -2.20 22.53 -19.54
CA SER A 582 -2.15 23.98 -19.80
C SER A 582 -1.41 24.34 -21.09
N ASP A 583 -0.48 23.50 -21.54
CA ASP A 583 0.51 23.81 -22.57
C ASP A 583 0.61 22.73 -23.67
N PHE A 584 0.78 21.46 -23.31
CA PHE A 584 0.84 20.35 -24.26
C PHE A 584 0.14 19.09 -23.74
N ILE A 585 -0.31 18.25 -24.68
CA ILE A 585 -0.79 16.90 -24.40
C ILE A 585 -0.01 15.89 -25.25
N LYS A 586 0.19 14.70 -24.69
CA LYS A 586 0.79 13.54 -25.34
C LYS A 586 -0.21 12.40 -25.36
N ILE A 587 -0.48 11.90 -26.56
CA ILE A 587 -1.35 10.76 -26.80
C ILE A 587 -0.51 9.48 -26.73
N LYS A 588 -0.88 8.56 -25.84
CA LYS A 588 -0.27 7.24 -25.67
C LYS A 588 -1.25 6.18 -26.16
N LEU A 589 -0.79 5.35 -27.11
CA LEU A 589 -1.52 4.19 -27.63
C LEU A 589 -0.97 2.91 -26.99
N PRO A 590 -1.82 1.94 -26.59
CA PRO A 590 -1.36 0.61 -26.20
C PRO A 590 -1.00 -0.19 -27.46
N ASN A 591 0.24 -0.67 -27.58
CA ASN A 591 0.69 -1.65 -28.59
C ASN A 591 0.54 -1.30 -30.10
N PHE A 592 0.37 -0.03 -30.49
CA PHE A 592 0.33 0.40 -31.90
C PHE A 592 1.54 1.25 -32.31
N GLN A 593 2.06 1.05 -33.52
CA GLN A 593 3.30 1.68 -33.99
C GLN A 593 3.11 3.04 -34.68
N LYS A 594 1.89 3.45 -35.08
CA LYS A 594 1.69 4.69 -35.86
C LYS A 594 0.30 5.34 -35.71
N ILE A 595 0.25 6.65 -35.46
CA ILE A 595 -0.97 7.48 -35.56
C ILE A 595 -1.14 7.94 -37.01
N ASP A 596 -2.34 7.78 -37.57
CA ASP A 596 -2.69 8.29 -38.89
C ASP A 596 -3.16 9.75 -38.83
N ASP A 597 -4.01 10.09 -37.85
CA ASP A 597 -4.56 11.44 -37.67
C ASP A 597 -5.15 11.63 -36.26
N ILE A 598 -5.12 12.88 -35.78
CA ILE A 598 -5.75 13.32 -34.52
C ILE A 598 -6.62 14.53 -34.86
N GLU A 599 -7.88 14.52 -34.45
CA GLU A 599 -8.83 15.61 -34.58
C GLU A 599 -9.33 16.01 -33.19
N ILE A 600 -9.26 17.29 -32.85
CA ILE A 600 -9.74 17.81 -31.56
C ILE A 600 -10.93 18.74 -31.80
N PHE A 601 -12.01 18.51 -31.07
CA PHE A 601 -13.26 19.26 -31.13
C PHE A 601 -13.53 19.96 -29.80
N ASP A 602 -14.12 21.16 -29.85
CA ASP A 602 -14.71 21.76 -28.66
C ASP A 602 -16.04 21.05 -28.30
N VAL A 603 -16.58 21.35 -27.11
CA VAL A 603 -17.85 20.76 -26.63
C VAL A 603 -19.06 21.02 -27.52
N SER A 604 -18.99 21.99 -28.44
CA SER A 604 -20.05 22.27 -29.42
C SER A 604 -19.95 21.42 -30.68
N GLY A 605 -18.93 20.54 -30.76
CA GLY A 605 -18.66 19.67 -31.91
C GLY A 605 -17.90 20.37 -33.04
N ARG A 606 -17.36 21.58 -32.82
CA ARG A 606 -16.57 22.29 -33.82
C ARG A 606 -15.12 21.81 -33.77
N LEU A 607 -14.54 21.48 -34.92
CA LEU A 607 -13.13 21.11 -35.04
C LEU A 607 -12.24 22.30 -34.70
N VAL A 608 -11.34 22.13 -33.72
CA VAL A 608 -10.41 23.13 -33.20
C VAL A 608 -8.99 22.86 -33.68
N PHE A 609 -8.60 21.59 -33.81
CA PHE A 609 -7.23 21.23 -34.18
C PHE A 609 -7.17 19.89 -34.91
N LYS A 610 -6.17 19.72 -35.79
CA LYS A 610 -5.93 18.48 -36.52
C LYS A 610 -4.43 18.25 -36.74
N SER A 611 -3.92 17.06 -36.45
CA SER A 611 -2.49 16.73 -36.57
C SER A 611 -2.22 15.23 -36.60
N PRO A 612 -1.21 14.74 -37.34
CA PRO A 612 -0.75 13.36 -37.22
C PRO A 612 0.22 13.14 -36.04
N ASN A 613 0.61 14.19 -35.31
CA ASN A 613 1.61 14.11 -34.24
C ASN A 613 0.98 13.81 -32.87
N LYS A 614 1.51 12.79 -32.18
CA LYS A 614 1.10 12.40 -30.82
C LYS A 614 1.34 13.47 -29.75
N PHE A 615 2.18 14.46 -30.02
CA PHE A 615 2.37 15.62 -29.17
C PHE A 615 1.61 16.81 -29.76
N VAL A 616 0.69 17.37 -28.99
CA VAL A 616 -0.15 18.48 -29.40
C VAL A 616 0.04 19.65 -28.44
N ASN A 617 0.39 20.81 -28.98
CA ASN A 617 0.44 22.06 -28.20
C ASN A 617 -1.00 22.60 -28.09
N VAL A 618 -1.48 22.72 -26.86
CA VAL A 618 -2.83 23.19 -26.51
C VAL A 618 -2.82 24.53 -25.78
N SER A 619 -1.66 25.19 -25.63
CA SER A 619 -1.53 26.48 -24.95
C SER A 619 -2.44 27.58 -25.49
N SER A 620 -2.77 27.53 -26.79
CA SER A 620 -3.67 28.48 -27.45
C SER A 620 -5.15 28.16 -27.31
N PHE A 621 -5.51 27.00 -26.74
CA PHE A 621 -6.89 26.59 -26.56
C PHE A 621 -7.49 27.34 -25.38
N LYS A 622 -8.77 27.73 -25.50
CA LYS A 622 -9.52 28.29 -24.37
C LYS A 622 -9.72 27.21 -23.30
N ASN A 623 -9.80 27.61 -22.05
CA ASN A 623 -10.10 26.69 -20.95
C ASN A 623 -11.44 26.01 -21.17
N GLY A 624 -11.49 24.71 -20.90
CA GLY A 624 -12.68 23.89 -21.14
C GLY A 624 -12.35 22.44 -21.52
N ILE A 625 -13.41 21.68 -21.80
CA ILE A 625 -13.33 20.27 -22.18
C ILE A 625 -13.21 20.16 -23.71
N TYR A 626 -12.34 19.28 -24.18
CA TYR A 626 -12.16 18.99 -25.60
C TYR A 626 -12.28 17.49 -25.85
N ILE A 627 -12.87 17.14 -26.98
CA ILE A 627 -13.00 15.76 -27.46
C ILE A 627 -11.89 15.51 -28.47
N ILE A 628 -11.11 14.45 -28.28
CA ILE A 628 -10.04 14.02 -29.18
C ILE A 628 -10.47 12.75 -29.88
N ASN A 629 -10.46 12.77 -31.21
CA ASN A 629 -10.55 11.59 -32.05
C ASN A 629 -9.16 11.24 -32.57
N VAL A 630 -8.73 9.99 -32.42
CA VAL A 630 -7.46 9.48 -32.93
C VAL A 630 -7.73 8.35 -33.91
N ARG A 631 -7.13 8.39 -35.09
CA ARG A 631 -7.16 7.29 -36.07
C ARG A 631 -5.80 6.61 -36.12
N SER A 632 -5.80 5.29 -36.07
CA SER A 632 -4.61 4.43 -36.10
C SER A 632 -5.00 3.07 -36.67
N ASP A 633 -4.29 2.59 -37.70
CA ASP A 633 -4.44 1.25 -38.28
C ASP A 633 -5.90 0.87 -38.61
N ASN A 634 -6.61 1.77 -39.30
CA ASN A 634 -8.04 1.67 -39.66
C ASN A 634 -9.02 1.59 -38.46
N LYS A 635 -8.58 1.90 -37.24
CA LYS A 635 -9.43 2.08 -36.06
C LYS A 635 -9.54 3.56 -35.70
N SER A 636 -10.70 3.94 -35.17
CA SER A 636 -10.94 5.27 -34.60
C SER A 636 -11.21 5.14 -33.11
N PHE A 637 -10.53 5.96 -32.33
CA PHE A 637 -10.65 6.01 -30.88
C PHE A 637 -11.05 7.43 -30.48
N GLN A 638 -11.84 7.56 -29.43
CA GLN A 638 -12.29 8.86 -28.93
C GLN A 638 -12.00 8.96 -27.43
N THR A 639 -11.52 10.11 -26.98
CA THR A 639 -11.29 10.40 -25.56
C THR A 639 -11.46 11.90 -25.31
N LYS A 640 -11.34 12.36 -24.06
CA LYS A 640 -11.46 13.78 -23.69
C LYS A 640 -10.26 14.25 -22.89
N PHE A 641 -9.96 15.54 -22.99
CA PHE A 641 -9.03 16.20 -22.07
C PHE A 641 -9.55 17.56 -21.64
N ILE A 642 -9.03 18.03 -20.49
CA ILE A 642 -9.37 19.31 -19.89
C ILE A 642 -8.20 20.27 -20.14
N LYS A 643 -8.51 21.44 -20.72
CA LYS A 643 -7.61 22.58 -20.83
C LYS A 643 -7.83 23.51 -19.63
N ASN A 644 -6.80 23.71 -18.82
CA ASN A 644 -6.77 24.64 -17.68
C ASN A 644 -6.04 25.94 -17.99
#